data_AF-A0A1Q3GEQ7-F1
#
_entry.id   AF-A0A1Q3GEQ7-F1
#
_cell.length_a   1.000
_cell.length_b   1.000
_cell.length_c   1.000
_cell.angle_alpha   90.00
_cell.angle_beta   90.00
_cell.angle_gamma   90.00
#
_symmetry.space_group_name_H-M   'P 1'
#
loop_
_entity.id
_entity.type
_entity.pdbx_description
1 polymer ?
#
loop_
_entity_poly.entity_id
_entity_poly.type
_entity_poly.pdbx_seq_one_letter_code
_entity_poly.pdbx_strand_id
1 'polypeptide(L)'
;MKILLNTLILSFLLISISYADSWRDPSWAEILKAESIALVEYASDGKFRARAIVLKVYKGSVKPGEEIWLTNFSNRYGPIDKMSKGDRFLVFVGKIKYRKKDEEYWQNRIKRDSSSRPYVEAVKQGSAYYVQTPTSGDLKVKGNKVQYDLLQTSYYRDQEYYDLSEFERFLKNALQKKPKKSFIKYLKKRCKTLKNDYHLAQYLMMLQLIGDKSYETFYEKLLSDQQIGVRYALAQLLGNQKSKKHRNLLVRLLADTNSIVQGEVVRQLKVYPKEFIGPILLKRLGSSGDGGIYPGNLMDPVRNEIDGGKVQIIKTLGDIKYTPAGKKLLPLLETKNEYFFRLVYETLRQMGVKDYVPYFNKVLRSGNRNVSKEVVEVVSRDSIVECIPAVMEFIKKHKRYEHPTIEGIISTYNGLGRFNSDTVKNFLRQDFIEVLQTSEGDYYGIDNQGDWVEEYLDVCTEKSIFIGDKGKILLYNFLYDRYGLNQDYKVYPSLFKFKKRKEDSLRKLAYQILKGEDILRINTLAFVKLNSSKQPVLHNYTIQYVLKPNKDNKFDELGDYLETFNQKFIKNGVLKKHLVAAYGSSSHLYEARSIEPISLRQIGERFLNYICLFPDRKDIEFINNLLKYKYYTRKYDREKIQKKLEAARKRIKD
;
A
#
# COMPACT_ATOMS: atom_id res chain seq x y z
N MET A 1 6.46 -24.85 16.68
CA MET A 1 7.51 -23.94 16.15
C MET A 1 7.60 -23.90 14.61
N LYS A 2 7.48 -25.03 13.88
CA LYS A 2 7.24 -24.98 12.41
C LYS A 2 5.99 -24.19 12.03
N ILE A 3 4.95 -24.23 12.87
CA ILE A 3 3.70 -23.48 12.66
C ILE A 3 3.92 -21.97 12.79
N LEU A 4 4.61 -21.49 13.84
CA LEU A 4 4.88 -20.06 14.06
C LEU A 4 5.89 -19.45 13.07
N LEU A 5 6.91 -20.21 12.64
CA LEU A 5 7.82 -19.76 11.58
C LEU A 5 7.10 -19.70 10.22
N ASN A 6 6.15 -20.62 9.97
CA ASN A 6 5.25 -20.51 8.84
C ASN A 6 4.34 -19.29 8.99
N THR A 7 3.82 -18.96 10.18
CA THR A 7 2.99 -17.75 10.37
C THR A 7 3.77 -16.45 10.21
N LEU A 8 5.03 -16.37 10.66
CA LEU A 8 5.86 -15.16 10.56
C LEU A 8 6.41 -14.95 9.14
N ILE A 9 6.76 -16.04 8.44
CA ILE A 9 7.09 -16.00 7.00
C ILE A 9 5.82 -15.68 6.19
N LEU A 10 4.64 -16.14 6.62
CA LEU A 10 3.36 -15.68 6.05
C LEU A 10 3.17 -14.18 6.33
N SER A 11 3.51 -13.68 7.51
CA SER A 11 3.34 -12.27 7.90
C SER A 11 4.20 -11.33 7.06
N PHE A 12 5.46 -11.70 6.78
CA PHE A 12 6.33 -10.92 5.91
C PHE A 12 6.04 -11.12 4.40
N LEU A 13 5.50 -12.28 4.01
CA LEU A 13 4.88 -12.47 2.68
C LEU A 13 3.48 -11.82 2.57
N LEU A 14 2.91 -11.29 3.66
CA LEU A 14 1.66 -10.53 3.68
C LEU A 14 1.90 -9.01 3.70
N ILE A 15 3.15 -8.56 3.83
CA ILE A 15 3.55 -7.14 3.62
C ILE A 15 3.83 -6.85 2.14
N SER A 16 3.76 -7.84 1.24
CA SER A 16 3.15 -7.52 -0.05
C SER A 16 1.71 -7.16 0.27
N ILE A 17 1.44 -5.85 0.39
CA ILE A 17 0.14 -5.25 0.66
C ILE A 17 -0.87 -6.00 -0.21
N SER A 18 -1.44 -7.04 0.36
CA SER A 18 -2.50 -7.79 -0.26
C SER A 18 -3.65 -6.85 0.02
N TYR A 19 -3.82 -5.86 -0.87
CA TYR A 19 -5.01 -5.04 -0.87
C TYR A 19 -6.15 -6.03 -0.69
N ALA A 20 -6.91 -5.90 0.41
CA ALA A 20 -8.13 -6.67 0.58
C ALA A 20 -8.84 -6.61 -0.77
N ASP A 21 -9.19 -7.76 -1.36
CA ASP A 21 -9.66 -7.88 -2.75
C ASP A 21 -10.52 -6.66 -3.07
N SER A 22 -9.95 -5.68 -3.76
CA SER A 22 -10.59 -4.37 -3.92
C SER A 22 -11.22 -4.32 -5.29
N TRP A 23 -12.44 -3.82 -5.38
CA TRP A 23 -13.15 -3.72 -6.65
C TRP A 23 -13.67 -2.30 -6.86
N ARG A 24 -14.02 -2.00 -8.11
CA ARG A 24 -14.78 -0.80 -8.49
C ARG A 24 -16.14 -1.25 -8.92
N ASP A 25 -17.18 -0.61 -8.41
CA ASP A 25 -18.52 -0.93 -8.87
C ASP A 25 -18.73 -0.35 -10.28
N PRO A 26 -19.44 -1.09 -11.15
CA PRO A 26 -19.87 -0.60 -12.46
C PRO A 26 -20.70 0.67 -12.32
N SER A 27 -20.68 1.53 -13.32
CA SER A 27 -21.68 2.60 -13.46
C SER A 27 -23.07 2.03 -13.76
N TRP A 28 -24.13 2.80 -13.50
CA TRP A 28 -25.50 2.39 -13.88
C TRP A 28 -25.66 2.08 -15.37
N ALA A 29 -24.93 2.78 -16.24
CA ALA A 29 -24.91 2.49 -17.67
C ALA A 29 -24.30 1.12 -18.00
N GLU A 30 -23.37 0.62 -17.17
CA GLU A 30 -22.78 -0.72 -17.28
C GLU A 30 -23.69 -1.78 -16.62
N ILE A 31 -24.31 -1.46 -15.49
CA ILE A 31 -25.32 -2.33 -14.84
C ILE A 31 -26.48 -2.63 -15.80
N LEU A 32 -27.02 -1.62 -16.50
CA LEU A 32 -28.09 -1.81 -17.48
C LEU A 32 -27.67 -2.65 -18.71
N LYS A 33 -26.36 -2.80 -18.94
CA LYS A 33 -25.81 -3.69 -19.98
C LYS A 33 -25.71 -5.15 -19.55
N ALA A 34 -26.01 -5.50 -18.30
CA ALA A 34 -26.02 -6.88 -17.80
C ALA A 34 -26.71 -7.87 -18.77
N GLU A 35 -26.23 -9.10 -18.83
CA GLU A 35 -26.76 -10.11 -19.76
C GLU A 35 -28.24 -10.42 -19.48
N SER A 36 -28.60 -10.53 -18.19
CA SER A 36 -29.99 -10.69 -17.74
C SER A 36 -30.33 -9.74 -16.60
N ILE A 37 -31.59 -9.30 -16.56
CA ILE A 37 -32.15 -8.46 -15.49
C ILE A 37 -33.48 -9.06 -15.08
N ALA A 38 -33.62 -9.43 -13.81
CA ALA A 38 -34.78 -10.15 -13.31
C ALA A 38 -35.13 -9.75 -11.86
N LEU A 39 -36.39 -9.90 -11.51
CA LEU A 39 -36.85 -9.93 -10.12
C LEU A 39 -36.87 -11.38 -9.67
N VAL A 40 -36.20 -11.68 -8.57
CA VAL A 40 -36.06 -13.02 -8.03
C VAL A 40 -36.52 -13.08 -6.57
N GLU A 41 -36.82 -14.28 -6.10
CA GLU A 41 -37.01 -14.60 -4.69
C GLU A 41 -36.04 -15.71 -4.30
N TYR A 42 -35.25 -15.51 -3.25
CA TYR A 42 -34.29 -16.51 -2.81
C TYR A 42 -35.00 -17.75 -2.24
N ALA A 43 -34.70 -18.92 -2.79
CA ALA A 43 -35.25 -20.21 -2.38
C ALA A 43 -34.41 -20.90 -1.29
N SER A 44 -33.22 -20.38 -1.00
CA SER A 44 -32.32 -20.89 0.04
C SER A 44 -31.50 -19.77 0.68
N ASP A 45 -31.06 -19.98 1.91
CA ASP A 45 -30.08 -19.08 2.56
C ASP A 45 -28.70 -19.19 1.90
N GLY A 46 -27.92 -18.12 1.95
CA GLY A 46 -26.57 -18.12 1.40
C GLY A 46 -25.71 -16.93 1.78
N LYS A 47 -24.44 -17.20 2.11
CA LYS A 47 -23.44 -16.16 2.38
C LYS A 47 -22.72 -15.66 1.13
N PHE A 48 -22.48 -16.53 0.16
CA PHE A 48 -21.74 -16.18 -1.08
C PHE A 48 -22.46 -16.64 -2.35
N ARG A 49 -23.40 -17.57 -2.19
CA ARG A 49 -24.22 -18.15 -3.24
C ARG A 49 -25.53 -18.63 -2.66
N ALA A 50 -26.62 -18.48 -3.38
CA ALA A 50 -27.95 -18.92 -2.99
C ALA A 50 -28.76 -19.28 -4.24
N ARG A 51 -29.74 -20.16 -4.07
CA ARG A 51 -30.73 -20.48 -5.10
C ARG A 51 -31.83 -19.43 -5.09
N ALA A 52 -32.32 -19.05 -6.25
CA ALA A 52 -33.39 -18.08 -6.39
C ALA A 52 -34.36 -18.50 -7.50
N ILE A 53 -35.65 -18.24 -7.29
CA ILE A 53 -36.71 -18.44 -8.26
C ILE A 53 -36.93 -17.12 -9.00
N VAL A 54 -36.90 -17.17 -10.33
CA VAL A 54 -37.14 -16.00 -11.18
C VAL A 54 -38.64 -15.69 -11.18
N LEU A 55 -39.02 -14.54 -10.62
CA LEU A 55 -40.42 -14.11 -10.59
C LEU A 55 -40.82 -13.36 -11.86
N LYS A 56 -39.93 -12.50 -12.35
CA LYS A 56 -40.19 -11.63 -13.51
C LYS A 56 -38.89 -11.29 -14.23
N VAL A 57 -38.96 -11.19 -15.55
CA VAL A 57 -37.79 -10.94 -16.41
C VAL A 57 -37.96 -9.62 -17.13
N TYR A 58 -36.92 -8.78 -17.09
CA TYR A 58 -36.86 -7.49 -17.80
C TYR A 58 -35.93 -7.54 -19.02
N LYS A 59 -34.90 -8.39 -18.97
CA LYS A 59 -33.89 -8.59 -20.01
C LYS A 59 -33.25 -9.98 -19.89
N GLY A 60 -32.82 -10.54 -21.02
CA GLY A 60 -31.93 -11.70 -21.04
C GLY A 60 -32.65 -13.03 -21.23
N SER A 61 -31.93 -14.13 -20.94
CA SER A 61 -32.35 -15.50 -21.28
C SER A 61 -32.99 -16.29 -20.14
N VAL A 62 -32.96 -15.77 -18.91
CA VAL A 62 -33.65 -16.37 -17.76
C VAL A 62 -35.16 -16.39 -17.99
N LYS A 63 -35.88 -17.37 -17.43
CA LYS A 63 -37.33 -17.52 -17.61
C LYS A 63 -38.09 -17.38 -16.28
N PRO A 64 -39.30 -16.79 -16.27
CA PRO A 64 -40.16 -16.84 -15.09
C PRO A 64 -40.41 -18.29 -14.62
N GLY A 65 -40.35 -18.52 -13.31
CA GLY A 65 -40.47 -19.83 -12.67
C GLY A 65 -39.17 -20.66 -12.63
N GLU A 66 -38.12 -20.25 -13.34
CA GLU A 66 -36.83 -20.95 -13.33
C GLU A 66 -36.11 -20.80 -11.98
N GLU A 67 -35.60 -21.91 -11.42
CA GLU A 67 -34.66 -21.87 -10.30
C GLU A 67 -33.23 -21.70 -10.83
N ILE A 68 -32.55 -20.64 -10.38
CA ILE A 68 -31.18 -20.31 -10.77
C ILE A 68 -30.28 -20.22 -9.53
N TRP A 69 -28.97 -20.36 -9.74
CA TRP A 69 -27.97 -20.03 -8.72
C TRP A 69 -27.44 -18.61 -8.93
N LEU A 70 -27.43 -17.82 -7.87
CA LEU A 70 -26.80 -16.50 -7.82
C LEU A 70 -25.57 -16.55 -6.92
N THR A 71 -24.53 -15.82 -7.28
CA THR A 71 -23.29 -15.67 -6.49
C THR A 71 -22.72 -14.26 -6.61
N ASN A 72 -21.63 -14.00 -5.88
CA ASN A 72 -20.84 -12.75 -5.91
C ASN A 72 -21.51 -11.52 -5.26
N PHE A 73 -22.60 -11.70 -4.51
CA PHE A 73 -23.28 -10.64 -3.74
C PHE A 73 -22.67 -10.40 -2.34
N SER A 74 -21.52 -11.01 -2.04
CA SER A 74 -20.82 -10.82 -0.77
C SER A 74 -19.34 -11.16 -0.92
N ASN A 75 -18.49 -10.55 -0.10
CA ASN A 75 -17.07 -10.85 0.01
C ASN A 75 -16.66 -11.00 1.48
N ARG A 76 -15.55 -11.72 1.73
CA ARG A 76 -14.92 -11.89 3.05
C ARG A 76 -14.55 -10.57 3.73
N TYR A 77 -14.35 -9.51 2.94
CA TYR A 77 -13.89 -8.20 3.42
C TYR A 77 -14.92 -7.06 3.23
N GLY A 78 -16.08 -7.35 2.61
CA GLY A 78 -17.16 -6.38 2.42
C GLY A 78 -18.28 -6.56 3.46
N PRO A 79 -19.37 -5.76 3.39
CA PRO A 79 -20.57 -6.09 4.14
C PRO A 79 -20.98 -7.54 3.83
N ILE A 80 -21.14 -8.34 4.88
CA ILE A 80 -21.57 -9.73 4.74
C ILE A 80 -23.08 -9.70 4.53
N ASP A 81 -23.53 -9.33 3.33
CA ASP A 81 -24.92 -9.54 2.95
C ASP A 81 -25.17 -11.05 2.88
N LYS A 82 -26.03 -11.51 3.79
CA LYS A 82 -26.54 -12.87 3.81
C LYS A 82 -27.90 -12.84 3.16
N MET A 83 -28.07 -13.63 2.11
CA MET A 83 -29.36 -13.83 1.48
C MET A 83 -30.14 -14.83 2.32
N SER A 84 -31.39 -14.49 2.65
CA SER A 84 -32.30 -15.37 3.38
C SER A 84 -33.39 -15.87 2.45
N LYS A 85 -33.88 -17.09 2.70
CA LYS A 85 -35.03 -17.64 1.97
C LYS A 85 -36.24 -16.70 2.09
N GLY A 86 -36.88 -16.41 0.96
CA GLY A 86 -38.00 -15.49 0.84
C GLY A 86 -37.60 -14.03 0.59
N ASP A 87 -36.31 -13.68 0.70
CA ASP A 87 -35.87 -12.34 0.32
C ASP A 87 -36.07 -12.12 -1.20
N ARG A 88 -36.58 -10.94 -1.56
CA ARG A 88 -36.80 -10.55 -2.96
C ARG A 88 -35.78 -9.51 -3.39
N PHE A 89 -35.22 -9.69 -4.58
CA PHE A 89 -34.21 -8.82 -5.14
C PHE A 89 -34.41 -8.61 -6.65
N LEU A 90 -34.13 -7.40 -7.12
CA LEU A 90 -33.95 -7.13 -8.54
C LEU A 90 -32.45 -7.28 -8.86
N VAL A 91 -32.10 -8.24 -9.70
CA VAL A 91 -30.72 -8.64 -9.96
C VAL A 91 -30.31 -8.35 -11.40
N PHE A 92 -29.07 -7.90 -11.58
CA PHE A 92 -28.40 -7.57 -12.84
C PHE A 92 -27.21 -8.51 -13.01
N VAL A 93 -27.42 -9.58 -13.77
CA VAL A 93 -26.54 -10.74 -13.70
C VAL A 93 -25.87 -11.07 -15.03
N GLY A 94 -24.64 -11.59 -14.92
CA GLY A 94 -23.94 -12.27 -16.01
C GLY A 94 -24.02 -13.78 -15.85
N LYS A 95 -24.02 -14.51 -16.96
CA LYS A 95 -24.04 -15.97 -16.95
C LYS A 95 -22.64 -16.53 -16.67
N ILE A 96 -22.54 -17.49 -15.76
CA ILE A 96 -21.29 -18.21 -15.53
C ILE A 96 -21.12 -19.23 -16.66
N LYS A 97 -20.08 -19.03 -17.48
CA LYS A 97 -19.76 -19.95 -18.59
C LYS A 97 -18.83 -21.06 -18.08
N TYR A 98 -19.34 -22.28 -18.03
CA TYR A 98 -18.50 -23.46 -17.82
C TYR A 98 -17.50 -23.62 -18.97
N ARG A 99 -16.23 -23.89 -18.64
CA ARG A 99 -15.19 -24.24 -19.61
C ARG A 99 -14.59 -25.57 -19.18
N LYS A 100 -14.40 -26.48 -20.14
CA LYS A 100 -13.83 -27.82 -19.86
C LYS A 100 -12.47 -27.76 -19.15
N LYS A 101 -11.66 -26.72 -19.43
CA LYS A 101 -10.38 -26.48 -18.76
C LYS A 101 -10.49 -26.15 -17.26
N ASP A 102 -11.67 -25.71 -16.79
CA ASP A 102 -11.93 -25.37 -15.40
C ASP A 102 -12.46 -26.59 -14.61
N GLU A 103 -12.59 -27.77 -15.24
CA GLU A 103 -13.13 -28.98 -14.60
C GLU A 103 -12.32 -29.38 -13.36
N GLU A 104 -11.00 -29.33 -13.44
CA GLU A 104 -10.13 -29.65 -12.30
C GLU A 104 -10.38 -28.71 -11.11
N TYR A 105 -10.54 -27.39 -11.38
CA TYR A 105 -10.87 -26.41 -10.36
C TYR A 105 -12.21 -26.75 -9.67
N TRP A 106 -13.24 -27.09 -10.45
CA TRP A 106 -14.55 -27.44 -9.91
C TRP A 106 -14.54 -28.75 -9.12
N GLN A 107 -13.85 -29.78 -9.60
CA GLN A 107 -13.68 -31.04 -8.88
C GLN A 107 -12.92 -30.84 -7.57
N ASN A 108 -11.87 -30.02 -7.58
CA ASN A 108 -11.15 -29.63 -6.36
C ASN A 108 -12.03 -28.84 -5.39
N ARG A 109 -12.94 -28.00 -5.89
CA ARG A 109 -13.92 -27.29 -5.06
C ARG A 109 -14.89 -28.25 -4.37
N ILE A 110 -15.42 -29.24 -5.11
CA ILE A 110 -16.30 -30.28 -4.55
C ILE A 110 -15.56 -31.14 -3.50
N LYS A 111 -14.31 -31.51 -3.76
CA LYS A 111 -13.49 -32.26 -2.80
C LYS A 111 -13.26 -31.49 -1.49
N ARG A 112 -13.07 -30.17 -1.57
CA ARG A 112 -12.88 -29.31 -0.39
C ARG A 112 -14.19 -29.01 0.34
N ASP A 113 -15.30 -28.93 -0.38
CA ASP A 113 -16.62 -28.58 0.13
C ASP A 113 -17.68 -29.36 -0.66
N SER A 114 -18.11 -30.51 -0.13
CA SER A 114 -19.09 -31.38 -0.79
C SER A 114 -20.44 -30.68 -1.00
N SER A 115 -20.78 -29.69 -0.17
CA SER A 115 -22.00 -28.87 -0.33
C SER A 115 -21.99 -27.99 -1.58
N SER A 116 -20.84 -27.85 -2.26
CA SER A 116 -20.72 -27.12 -3.52
C SER A 116 -21.20 -27.88 -4.75
N ARG A 117 -21.42 -29.20 -4.65
CA ARG A 117 -21.80 -30.04 -5.79
C ARG A 117 -23.03 -29.51 -6.55
N PRO A 118 -24.16 -29.15 -5.91
CA PRO A 118 -25.35 -28.65 -6.62
C PRO A 118 -25.07 -27.36 -7.40
N TYR A 119 -24.24 -26.48 -6.85
CA TYR A 119 -23.83 -25.25 -7.54
C TYR A 119 -22.94 -25.54 -8.76
N VAL A 120 -22.00 -26.48 -8.65
CA VAL A 120 -21.15 -26.87 -9.79
C VAL A 120 -21.97 -27.52 -10.90
N GLU A 121 -22.95 -28.35 -10.55
CA GLU A 121 -23.89 -28.93 -11.52
C GLU A 121 -24.69 -27.83 -12.24
N ALA A 122 -25.18 -26.83 -11.51
CA ALA A 122 -25.84 -25.66 -12.09
C ALA A 122 -24.92 -24.85 -13.04
N VAL A 123 -23.63 -24.69 -12.69
CA VAL A 123 -22.64 -24.07 -13.58
C VAL A 123 -22.51 -24.86 -14.89
N LYS A 124 -22.45 -26.19 -14.82
CA LYS A 124 -22.37 -27.08 -16.00
C LYS A 124 -23.63 -27.02 -16.86
N GLN A 125 -24.79 -26.92 -16.24
CA GLN A 125 -26.10 -26.80 -16.91
C GLN A 125 -26.37 -25.38 -17.43
N GLY A 126 -25.57 -24.39 -17.03
CA GLY A 126 -25.75 -22.99 -17.40
C GLY A 126 -26.93 -22.31 -16.70
N SER A 127 -27.28 -22.75 -15.48
CA SER A 127 -28.28 -22.14 -14.60
C SER A 127 -27.64 -21.35 -13.44
N ALA A 128 -26.33 -21.11 -13.50
CA ALA A 128 -25.61 -20.28 -12.53
C ALA A 128 -25.20 -18.92 -13.11
N TYR A 129 -25.41 -17.88 -12.30
CA TYR A 129 -25.20 -16.49 -12.65
C TYR A 129 -24.48 -15.75 -11.52
N TYR A 130 -23.86 -14.62 -11.85
CA TYR A 130 -23.15 -13.77 -10.89
C TYR A 130 -23.66 -12.32 -10.98
N VAL A 131 -23.78 -11.65 -9.83
CA VAL A 131 -23.91 -10.19 -9.79
C VAL A 131 -22.54 -9.55 -10.02
N GLN A 132 -22.51 -8.33 -10.56
CA GLN A 132 -21.27 -7.73 -11.06
C GLN A 132 -20.21 -7.53 -9.96
N THR A 133 -20.62 -7.09 -8.78
CA THR A 133 -19.72 -6.96 -7.61
C THR A 133 -20.45 -7.29 -6.31
N PRO A 134 -19.71 -7.52 -5.20
CA PRO A 134 -20.31 -7.76 -3.88
C PRO A 134 -21.16 -6.62 -3.33
N THR A 135 -21.05 -5.42 -3.88
CA THR A 135 -21.78 -4.23 -3.42
C THR A 135 -22.67 -3.63 -4.50
N SER A 136 -22.80 -4.28 -5.66
CA SER A 136 -23.65 -3.79 -6.74
C SER A 136 -24.20 -4.91 -7.63
N GLY A 137 -25.32 -4.62 -8.28
CA GLY A 137 -25.95 -5.56 -9.22
C GLY A 137 -27.08 -6.38 -8.60
N ASP A 138 -27.45 -6.12 -7.35
CA ASP A 138 -28.68 -6.58 -6.73
C ASP A 138 -29.31 -5.47 -5.86
N LEU A 139 -30.63 -5.34 -5.99
CA LEU A 139 -31.41 -4.29 -5.33
C LEU A 139 -32.49 -4.94 -4.48
N LYS A 140 -32.48 -4.68 -3.17
CA LYS A 140 -33.43 -5.30 -2.23
C LYS A 140 -34.85 -4.80 -2.49
N VAL A 141 -35.81 -5.71 -2.49
CA VAL A 141 -37.24 -5.43 -2.67
C VAL A 141 -38.01 -5.76 -1.39
N LYS A 142 -38.81 -4.81 -0.91
CA LYS A 142 -39.70 -4.98 0.25
C LYS A 142 -41.10 -4.52 -0.11
N GLY A 143 -42.05 -5.46 -0.16
CA GLY A 143 -43.41 -5.17 -0.61
C GLY A 143 -43.43 -4.62 -2.03
N ASN A 144 -43.99 -3.43 -2.20
CA ASN A 144 -44.05 -2.69 -3.47
C ASN A 144 -42.90 -1.68 -3.64
N LYS A 145 -41.81 -1.80 -2.86
CA LYS A 145 -40.66 -0.88 -2.94
C LYS A 145 -39.35 -1.59 -3.26
N VAL A 146 -38.44 -0.87 -3.92
CA VAL A 146 -37.08 -1.32 -4.26
C VAL A 146 -36.04 -0.31 -3.80
N GLN A 147 -34.94 -0.82 -3.23
CA GLN A 147 -33.83 -0.04 -2.73
C GLN A 147 -32.84 0.26 -3.85
N TYR A 148 -32.65 1.54 -4.21
CA TYR A 148 -31.64 1.95 -5.18
C TYR A 148 -31.17 3.38 -4.93
N ASP A 149 -30.07 3.78 -5.56
CA ASP A 149 -29.64 5.16 -5.72
C ASP A 149 -29.06 5.24 -7.12
N LEU A 150 -29.58 6.11 -8.00
CA LEU A 150 -29.08 6.22 -9.37
C LEU A 150 -27.81 7.08 -9.49
N LEU A 151 -27.34 7.70 -8.41
CA LEU A 151 -26.09 8.48 -8.39
C LEU A 151 -24.84 7.61 -8.19
N GLN A 152 -25.01 6.45 -7.54
CA GLN A 152 -23.95 5.48 -7.27
C GLN A 152 -24.52 4.06 -7.27
N THR A 153 -23.71 3.06 -7.56
CA THR A 153 -24.18 1.67 -7.67
C THR A 153 -23.89 0.83 -6.44
N SER A 154 -23.05 1.33 -5.54
CA SER A 154 -22.73 0.69 -4.28
C SER A 154 -23.91 0.71 -3.32
N TYR A 155 -24.15 -0.43 -2.68
CA TYR A 155 -25.02 -0.53 -1.52
C TYR A 155 -24.44 0.22 -0.31
N TYR A 156 -25.32 0.89 0.44
CA TYR A 156 -25.01 1.46 1.75
C TYR A 156 -26.21 1.32 2.71
N ARG A 157 -25.92 1.29 4.01
CA ARG A 157 -26.86 0.90 5.08
C ARG A 157 -28.21 1.65 5.02
N ASP A 158 -28.17 2.95 4.74
CA ASP A 158 -29.33 3.85 4.82
C ASP A 158 -29.87 4.25 3.43
N GLN A 159 -29.65 3.40 2.42
CA GLN A 159 -30.15 3.64 1.07
C GLN A 159 -31.69 3.57 1.02
N GLU A 160 -32.32 4.54 0.35
CA GLU A 160 -33.77 4.72 0.33
C GLU A 160 -34.51 3.67 -0.50
N TYR A 161 -35.80 3.47 -0.17
CA TYR A 161 -36.72 2.58 -0.88
C TYR A 161 -37.73 3.39 -1.69
N TYR A 162 -37.76 3.17 -3.00
CA TYR A 162 -38.66 3.83 -3.95
C TYR A 162 -39.71 2.88 -4.49
N ASP A 163 -40.73 3.40 -5.18
CA ASP A 163 -41.80 2.60 -5.76
C ASP A 163 -41.27 1.61 -6.83
N LEU A 164 -41.56 0.32 -6.63
CA LEU A 164 -41.10 -0.74 -7.53
C LEU A 164 -41.71 -0.58 -8.92
N SER A 165 -43.00 -0.24 -9.01
CA SER A 165 -43.69 -0.14 -10.30
C SER A 165 -43.11 1.00 -11.17
N GLU A 166 -42.69 2.09 -10.54
CA GLU A 166 -41.99 3.19 -11.20
C GLU A 166 -40.60 2.76 -11.69
N PHE A 167 -39.83 2.05 -10.86
CA PHE A 167 -38.51 1.55 -11.26
C PHE A 167 -38.61 0.52 -12.39
N GLU A 168 -39.59 -0.38 -12.35
CA GLU A 168 -39.88 -1.31 -13.45
C GLU A 168 -40.23 -0.57 -14.75
N ARG A 169 -41.03 0.50 -14.64
CA ARG A 169 -41.36 1.37 -15.79
C ARG A 169 -40.11 2.06 -16.31
N PHE A 170 -39.18 2.48 -15.45
CA PHE A 170 -37.88 3.00 -15.84
C PHE A 170 -37.06 1.93 -16.60
N LEU A 171 -36.87 0.74 -16.04
CA LEU A 171 -36.13 -0.35 -16.69
C LEU A 171 -36.68 -0.66 -18.08
N LYS A 172 -38.01 -0.76 -18.21
CA LYS A 172 -38.67 -1.00 -19.50
C LYS A 172 -38.32 0.07 -20.54
N ASN A 173 -38.13 1.33 -20.15
CA ASN A 173 -37.76 2.40 -21.07
C ASN A 173 -36.24 2.49 -21.29
N ALA A 174 -35.43 2.24 -20.27
CA ALA A 174 -33.97 2.26 -20.36
C ALA A 174 -33.42 1.14 -21.25
N LEU A 175 -34.11 0.00 -21.30
CA LEU A 175 -33.72 -1.17 -22.09
C LEU A 175 -34.25 -1.12 -23.53
N GLN A 176 -35.07 -0.13 -23.88
CA GLN A 176 -35.59 0.05 -25.23
C GLN A 176 -34.64 0.89 -26.08
N LYS A 177 -34.57 0.57 -27.39
CA LYS A 177 -33.83 1.38 -28.36
C LYS A 177 -34.33 2.84 -28.43
N LYS A 178 -35.63 3.05 -28.19
CA LYS A 178 -36.26 4.37 -28.11
C LYS A 178 -37.22 4.40 -26.91
N PRO A 179 -36.95 5.21 -25.88
CA PRO A 179 -37.85 5.36 -24.74
C PRO A 179 -39.17 6.01 -25.14
N LYS A 180 -40.25 5.70 -24.41
CA LYS A 180 -41.58 6.25 -24.69
C LYS A 180 -41.63 7.74 -24.33
N LYS A 181 -42.09 8.58 -25.27
CA LYS A 181 -42.28 10.03 -25.05
C LYS A 181 -43.16 10.35 -23.83
N SER A 182 -44.19 9.54 -23.58
CA SER A 182 -45.07 9.72 -22.41
C SER A 182 -44.35 9.51 -21.07
N PHE A 183 -43.34 8.63 -21.03
CA PHE A 183 -42.53 8.44 -19.83
C PHE A 183 -41.54 9.58 -19.63
N ILE A 184 -40.89 10.06 -20.70
CA ILE A 184 -40.05 11.27 -20.63
C ILE A 184 -40.86 12.48 -20.13
N LYS A 185 -42.08 12.68 -20.66
CA LYS A 185 -42.98 13.76 -20.21
C LYS A 185 -43.34 13.61 -18.73
N TYR A 186 -43.57 12.37 -18.27
CA TYR A 186 -43.82 12.07 -16.86
C TYR A 186 -42.63 12.46 -15.98
N LEU A 187 -41.41 12.02 -16.31
CA LEU A 187 -40.20 12.34 -15.55
C LEU A 187 -39.97 13.85 -15.48
N LYS A 188 -40.07 14.55 -16.60
CA LYS A 188 -39.95 16.02 -16.64
C LYS A 188 -41.01 16.74 -15.82
N LYS A 189 -42.25 16.24 -15.80
CA LYS A 189 -43.30 16.80 -14.94
C LYS A 189 -42.91 16.66 -13.47
N ARG A 190 -42.42 15.49 -13.05
CA ARG A 190 -41.91 15.27 -11.69
C ARG A 190 -40.75 16.20 -11.35
N CYS A 191 -39.79 16.36 -12.27
CA CYS A 191 -38.66 17.27 -12.06
C CYS A 191 -39.08 18.74 -11.91
N LYS A 192 -40.18 19.17 -12.56
CA LYS A 192 -40.70 20.54 -12.46
C LYS A 192 -41.43 20.82 -11.14
N THR A 193 -42.03 19.78 -10.55
CA THR A 193 -42.86 19.92 -9.33
C THR A 193 -42.06 19.79 -8.04
N LEU A 194 -40.94 19.07 -8.06
CA LEU A 194 -40.11 18.84 -6.89
C LEU A 194 -39.05 19.94 -6.74
N LYS A 195 -38.73 20.30 -5.49
CA LYS A 195 -37.69 21.27 -5.14
C LYS A 195 -37.02 20.84 -3.85
N ASN A 196 -35.68 20.87 -3.81
CA ASN A 196 -34.89 20.45 -2.64
C ASN A 196 -35.20 19.01 -2.15
N ASP A 197 -35.67 18.14 -3.05
CA ASP A 197 -36.03 16.74 -2.76
C ASP A 197 -35.03 15.81 -3.44
N TYR A 198 -34.51 14.82 -2.71
CA TYR A 198 -33.57 13.86 -3.26
C TYR A 198 -34.16 12.99 -4.39
N HIS A 199 -35.48 12.77 -4.42
CA HIS A 199 -36.16 12.11 -5.54
C HIS A 199 -35.93 12.82 -6.87
N LEU A 200 -35.71 14.14 -6.84
CA LEU A 200 -35.40 14.92 -8.03
C LEU A 200 -34.10 14.43 -8.68
N ALA A 201 -33.08 14.08 -7.90
CA ALA A 201 -31.83 13.54 -8.41
C ALA A 201 -32.07 12.20 -9.12
N GLN A 202 -32.92 11.34 -8.55
CA GLN A 202 -33.29 10.05 -9.15
C GLN A 202 -33.98 10.24 -10.51
N TYR A 203 -34.95 11.16 -10.62
CA TYR A 203 -35.61 11.43 -11.90
C TYR A 203 -34.69 12.05 -12.97
N LEU A 204 -33.74 12.91 -12.57
CA LEU A 204 -32.72 13.45 -13.48
C LEU A 204 -31.81 12.33 -14.01
N MET A 205 -31.40 11.40 -13.13
CA MET A 205 -30.62 10.23 -13.54
C MET A 205 -31.42 9.29 -14.43
N MET A 206 -32.72 9.07 -14.16
CA MET A 206 -33.57 8.31 -15.08
C MET A 206 -33.62 8.94 -16.47
N LEU A 207 -33.77 10.27 -16.58
CA LEU A 207 -33.71 10.99 -17.86
C LEU A 207 -32.34 10.79 -18.55
N GLN A 208 -31.25 10.83 -17.77
CA GLN A 208 -29.89 10.63 -18.28
C GLN A 208 -29.70 9.21 -18.83
N LEU A 209 -30.11 8.19 -18.06
CA LEU A 209 -29.91 6.77 -18.38
C LEU A 209 -30.81 6.29 -19.53
N ILE A 210 -32.01 6.85 -19.71
CA ILE A 210 -32.84 6.59 -20.91
C ILE A 210 -32.37 7.37 -22.14
N GLY A 211 -31.38 8.26 -21.99
CA GLY A 211 -30.78 9.03 -23.08
C GLY A 211 -31.65 10.18 -23.59
N ASP A 212 -32.47 10.81 -22.74
CA ASP A 212 -33.20 12.03 -23.14
C ASP A 212 -32.21 13.13 -23.52
N LYS A 213 -32.45 13.77 -24.67
CA LYS A 213 -31.57 14.79 -25.26
C LYS A 213 -32.10 16.21 -25.28
N SER A 214 -33.31 16.38 -24.78
CA SER A 214 -34.03 17.62 -24.90
C SER A 214 -33.68 18.60 -23.77
N TYR A 215 -33.57 19.88 -24.14
CA TYR A 215 -33.33 20.95 -23.17
C TYR A 215 -34.64 21.35 -22.49
N GLU A 216 -34.59 21.59 -21.18
CA GLU A 216 -35.69 22.14 -20.42
C GLU A 216 -35.26 23.41 -19.68
N THR A 217 -36.10 24.45 -19.73
CA THR A 217 -35.79 25.75 -19.12
C THR A 217 -35.67 25.70 -17.60
N PHE A 218 -36.32 24.74 -16.94
CA PHE A 218 -36.23 24.60 -15.48
C PHE A 218 -34.85 24.12 -14.99
N TYR A 219 -34.01 23.55 -15.87
CA TYR A 219 -32.63 23.16 -15.52
C TYR A 219 -31.82 24.32 -14.96
N GLU A 220 -32.11 25.55 -15.38
CA GLU A 220 -31.43 26.75 -14.87
C GLU A 220 -31.69 27.00 -13.39
N LYS A 221 -32.90 26.67 -12.92
CA LYS A 221 -33.26 26.81 -11.49
C LYS A 221 -32.57 25.76 -10.63
N LEU A 222 -32.21 24.62 -11.21
CA LEU A 222 -31.57 23.52 -10.50
C LEU A 222 -30.07 23.74 -10.24
N LEU A 223 -29.46 24.74 -10.88
CA LEU A 223 -28.06 25.13 -10.63
C LEU A 223 -27.82 25.58 -9.18
N SER A 224 -28.88 26.01 -8.48
CA SER A 224 -28.84 26.47 -7.09
C SER A 224 -29.76 25.66 -6.18
N ASP A 225 -30.14 24.43 -6.58
CA ASP A 225 -30.91 23.54 -5.70
C ASP A 225 -30.08 23.23 -4.43
N GLN A 226 -30.72 23.12 -3.26
CA GLN A 226 -29.99 22.89 -2.01
C GLN A 226 -29.34 21.49 -1.98
N GLN A 227 -29.93 20.51 -2.66
CA GLN A 227 -29.45 19.13 -2.65
C GLN A 227 -28.26 18.95 -3.59
N ILE A 228 -27.11 18.58 -3.03
CA ILE A 228 -25.87 18.31 -3.80
C ILE A 228 -26.13 17.23 -4.86
N GLY A 229 -26.87 16.17 -4.50
CA GLY A 229 -27.23 15.08 -5.42
C GLY A 229 -28.00 15.55 -6.66
N VAL A 230 -28.88 16.56 -6.52
CA VAL A 230 -29.62 17.14 -7.64
C VAL A 230 -28.68 17.86 -8.60
N ARG A 231 -27.78 18.67 -8.07
CA ARG A 231 -26.80 19.42 -8.89
C ARG A 231 -25.81 18.48 -9.58
N TYR A 232 -25.39 17.42 -8.89
CA TYR A 232 -24.56 16.35 -9.46
C TYR A 232 -25.28 15.58 -10.58
N ALA A 233 -26.53 15.14 -10.34
CA ALA A 233 -27.35 14.46 -11.35
C ALA A 233 -27.60 15.34 -12.58
N LEU A 234 -27.85 16.64 -12.35
CA LEU A 234 -28.00 17.62 -13.40
C LEU A 234 -26.73 17.69 -14.26
N ALA A 235 -25.55 17.77 -13.64
CA ALA A 235 -24.28 17.78 -14.38
C ALA A 235 -24.16 16.55 -15.31
N GLN A 236 -24.45 15.34 -14.81
CA GLN A 236 -24.44 14.12 -15.64
C GLN A 236 -25.45 14.18 -16.80
N LEU A 237 -26.68 14.62 -16.54
CA LEU A 237 -27.72 14.77 -17.56
C LEU A 237 -27.31 15.76 -18.66
N LEU A 238 -26.79 16.92 -18.27
CA LEU A 238 -26.32 17.96 -19.20
C LEU A 238 -25.13 17.47 -20.04
N GLY A 239 -24.24 16.66 -19.47
CA GLY A 239 -23.06 16.12 -20.13
C GLY A 239 -23.35 15.09 -21.23
N ASN A 240 -24.47 14.38 -21.13
CA ASN A 240 -24.96 13.50 -22.19
C ASN A 240 -25.34 14.28 -23.47
N GLN A 241 -25.40 15.62 -23.41
CA GLN A 241 -25.83 16.51 -24.48
C GLN A 241 -24.71 17.37 -25.04
N LYS A 242 -24.65 17.47 -26.38
CA LYS A 242 -23.65 18.28 -27.08
C LYS A 242 -24.14 19.66 -27.51
N SER A 243 -25.29 20.13 -26.99
CA SER A 243 -25.84 21.42 -27.41
C SER A 243 -25.18 22.60 -26.65
N LYS A 244 -25.09 23.76 -27.31
CA LYS A 244 -24.54 24.99 -26.73
C LYS A 244 -25.24 25.39 -25.42
N LYS A 245 -26.57 25.19 -25.32
CA LYS A 245 -27.34 25.50 -24.11
C LYS A 245 -26.91 24.64 -22.92
N HIS A 246 -26.83 23.31 -23.09
CA HIS A 246 -26.40 22.40 -22.02
C HIS A 246 -24.96 22.69 -21.58
N ARG A 247 -24.06 22.90 -22.56
CA ARG A 247 -22.66 23.28 -22.27
C ARG A 247 -22.57 24.58 -21.47
N ASN A 248 -23.34 25.60 -21.81
CA ASN A 248 -23.34 26.86 -21.08
C ASN A 248 -23.82 26.69 -19.63
N LEU A 249 -24.80 25.81 -19.39
CA LEU A 249 -25.22 25.47 -18.02
C LEU A 249 -24.14 24.71 -17.26
N LEU A 250 -23.45 23.75 -17.87
CA LEU A 250 -22.30 23.08 -17.26
C LEU A 250 -21.21 24.09 -16.88
N VAL A 251 -20.86 25.03 -17.76
CA VAL A 251 -19.86 26.07 -17.45
C VAL A 251 -20.30 26.95 -16.27
N ARG A 252 -21.60 27.25 -16.13
CA ARG A 252 -22.13 27.95 -14.95
C ARG A 252 -22.01 27.08 -13.69
N LEU A 253 -22.33 25.79 -13.79
CA LEU A 253 -22.28 24.83 -12.69
C LEU A 253 -20.85 24.54 -12.22
N LEU A 254 -19.82 24.84 -13.01
CA LEU A 254 -18.42 24.77 -12.58
C LEU A 254 -18.10 25.74 -11.42
N ALA A 255 -18.97 26.74 -11.18
CA ALA A 255 -18.89 27.65 -10.04
C ALA A 255 -19.63 27.14 -8.79
N ASP A 256 -20.11 25.89 -8.77
CA ASP A 256 -20.75 25.30 -7.60
C ASP A 256 -19.85 25.38 -6.37
N THR A 257 -20.42 25.49 -5.17
CA THR A 257 -19.64 25.49 -3.93
C THR A 257 -19.18 24.09 -3.51
N ASN A 258 -19.83 23.03 -4.02
CA ASN A 258 -19.51 21.66 -3.69
C ASN A 258 -18.47 21.07 -4.66
N SER A 259 -17.37 20.54 -4.13
CA SER A 259 -16.26 20.02 -4.95
C SER A 259 -16.65 18.81 -5.79
N ILE A 260 -17.57 17.95 -5.33
CA ILE A 260 -18.03 16.76 -6.08
C ILE A 260 -18.80 17.18 -7.33
N VAL A 261 -19.67 18.18 -7.21
CA VAL A 261 -20.40 18.75 -8.36
C VAL A 261 -19.41 19.37 -9.36
N GLN A 262 -18.45 20.15 -8.87
CA GLN A 262 -17.39 20.71 -9.73
C GLN A 262 -16.64 19.61 -10.48
N GLY A 263 -16.23 18.54 -9.80
CA GLY A 263 -15.53 17.41 -10.40
C GLY A 263 -16.36 16.73 -11.51
N GLU A 264 -17.64 16.47 -11.26
CA GLU A 264 -18.56 15.94 -12.28
C GLU A 264 -18.66 16.86 -13.50
N VAL A 265 -18.87 18.15 -13.27
CA VAL A 265 -18.95 19.15 -14.36
C VAL A 265 -17.70 19.11 -15.23
N VAL A 266 -16.51 19.02 -14.63
CA VAL A 266 -15.25 18.92 -15.36
C VAL A 266 -15.20 17.63 -16.19
N ARG A 267 -15.61 16.49 -15.61
CA ARG A 267 -15.68 15.20 -16.32
C ARG A 267 -16.61 15.26 -17.54
N GLN A 268 -17.72 15.99 -17.45
CA GLN A 268 -18.64 16.18 -18.56
C GLN A 268 -18.11 17.19 -19.60
N LEU A 269 -17.35 18.20 -19.17
CA LEU A 269 -16.77 19.19 -20.07
C LEU A 269 -15.49 18.73 -20.80
N LYS A 270 -14.84 17.65 -20.36
CA LYS A 270 -13.57 17.18 -20.95
C LYS A 270 -13.67 16.77 -22.43
N VAL A 271 -14.88 16.49 -22.92
CA VAL A 271 -15.13 16.08 -24.31
C VAL A 271 -15.06 17.23 -25.32
N TYR A 272 -14.99 18.48 -24.85
CA TYR A 272 -14.90 19.66 -25.70
C TYR A 272 -13.44 20.01 -26.05
N PRO A 273 -13.18 20.73 -27.16
CA PRO A 273 -11.83 21.11 -27.57
C PRO A 273 -11.07 21.87 -26.48
N LYS A 274 -9.77 21.60 -26.36
CA LYS A 274 -8.91 22.16 -25.32
C LYS A 274 -8.82 23.69 -25.37
N GLU A 275 -8.93 24.29 -26.55
CA GLU A 275 -8.92 25.73 -26.77
C GLU A 275 -10.14 26.40 -26.12
N PHE A 276 -11.26 25.68 -26.06
CA PHE A 276 -12.47 26.15 -25.38
C PHE A 276 -12.39 25.88 -23.87
N ILE A 277 -12.12 24.64 -23.47
CA ILE A 277 -12.28 24.22 -22.07
C ILE A 277 -11.06 24.58 -21.20
N GLY A 278 -9.85 24.57 -21.76
CA GLY A 278 -8.60 24.86 -21.04
C GLY A 278 -8.61 26.20 -20.30
N PRO A 279 -8.91 27.35 -20.95
CA PRO A 279 -8.98 28.64 -20.28
C PRO A 279 -10.03 28.68 -19.16
N ILE A 280 -11.18 28.01 -19.36
CA ILE A 280 -12.28 27.97 -18.40
C ILE A 280 -11.86 27.20 -17.13
N LEU A 281 -11.27 26.02 -17.30
CA LEU A 281 -10.78 25.20 -16.18
C LEU A 281 -9.65 25.91 -15.44
N LEU A 282 -8.71 26.50 -16.17
CA LEU A 282 -7.59 27.23 -15.59
C LEU A 282 -8.07 28.42 -14.74
N LYS A 283 -9.07 29.18 -15.22
CA LYS A 283 -9.69 30.28 -14.46
C LYS A 283 -10.34 29.79 -13.17
N ARG A 284 -10.86 28.56 -13.15
CA ARG A 284 -11.58 27.98 -12.00
C ARG A 284 -10.67 27.23 -11.02
N LEU A 285 -9.46 26.86 -11.43
CA LEU A 285 -8.52 26.08 -10.62
C LEU A 285 -8.33 26.65 -9.21
N GLY A 286 -8.15 27.97 -9.08
CA GLY A 286 -7.90 28.62 -7.78
C GLY A 286 -9.10 28.72 -6.85
N SER A 287 -10.32 28.56 -7.36
CA SER A 287 -11.57 28.61 -6.58
C SER A 287 -12.27 27.25 -6.45
N SER A 288 -11.64 26.19 -6.96
CA SER A 288 -12.21 24.84 -6.92
C SER A 288 -11.81 24.14 -5.62
N GLY A 289 -12.74 23.35 -5.06
CA GLY A 289 -12.50 22.63 -3.83
C GLY A 289 -11.64 21.37 -4.02
N ASP A 290 -10.86 21.04 -2.98
CA ASP A 290 -9.93 19.90 -2.93
C ASP A 290 -10.61 18.59 -2.46
N GLY A 291 -11.84 18.68 -1.93
CA GLY A 291 -12.58 17.52 -1.39
C GLY A 291 -12.95 16.49 -2.46
N GLY A 292 -13.26 15.26 -2.07
CA GLY A 292 -13.66 14.17 -2.96
C GLY A 292 -14.39 13.08 -2.17
N ILE A 293 -14.91 12.07 -2.87
CA ILE A 293 -15.38 10.83 -2.24
C ILE A 293 -14.29 9.80 -2.47
N TYR A 294 -13.65 9.36 -1.39
CA TYR A 294 -12.57 8.38 -1.43
C TYR A 294 -12.86 7.29 -0.39
N PRO A 295 -12.31 6.07 -0.56
CA PRO A 295 -12.42 5.00 0.42
C PRO A 295 -11.99 5.49 1.80
N GLY A 296 -12.82 5.23 2.82
CA GLY A 296 -12.61 5.79 4.17
C GLY A 296 -11.36 5.24 4.88
N ASN A 297 -10.88 4.05 4.47
CA ASN A 297 -9.65 3.44 4.96
C ASN A 297 -9.16 2.33 4.00
N LEU A 298 -8.01 1.71 4.33
CA LEU A 298 -7.41 0.63 3.53
C LEU A 298 -8.32 -0.61 3.41
N MET A 299 -9.17 -0.85 4.41
CA MET A 299 -10.08 -2.01 4.49
C MET A 299 -11.42 -1.76 3.82
N ASP A 300 -11.68 -0.56 3.31
CA ASP A 300 -12.82 -0.31 2.42
C ASP A 300 -12.50 -0.92 1.05
N PRO A 301 -13.14 -2.04 0.68
CA PRO A 301 -12.79 -2.77 -0.52
C PRO A 301 -13.37 -2.10 -1.77
N VAL A 302 -14.34 -1.18 -1.63
CA VAL A 302 -14.99 -0.51 -2.75
C VAL A 302 -14.23 0.76 -3.11
N ARG A 303 -13.62 0.79 -4.30
CA ARG A 303 -12.75 1.88 -4.78
C ARG A 303 -13.47 2.86 -5.71
N ASN A 304 -14.72 3.21 -5.38
CA ASN A 304 -15.51 4.18 -6.13
C ASN A 304 -15.10 5.61 -5.76
N GLU A 305 -13.99 6.03 -6.33
CA GLU A 305 -13.43 7.35 -6.08
C GLU A 305 -14.07 8.41 -7.00
N ILE A 306 -14.52 9.51 -6.41
CA ILE A 306 -14.97 10.69 -7.13
C ILE A 306 -14.07 11.85 -6.71
N ASP A 307 -13.14 12.21 -7.60
CA ASP A 307 -12.32 13.40 -7.45
C ASP A 307 -13.19 14.66 -7.44
N GLY A 308 -12.90 15.61 -6.55
CA GLY A 308 -13.53 16.92 -6.64
C GLY A 308 -12.91 17.83 -7.67
N GLY A 309 -13.47 19.05 -7.73
CA GLY A 309 -13.20 20.06 -8.75
C GLY A 309 -11.72 20.29 -9.02
N LYS A 310 -10.91 20.59 -8.00
CA LYS A 310 -9.50 20.94 -8.21
C LYS A 310 -8.68 19.78 -8.76
N VAL A 311 -8.81 18.59 -8.15
CA VAL A 311 -8.10 17.39 -8.59
C VAL A 311 -8.51 17.02 -10.01
N GLN A 312 -9.82 17.03 -10.30
CA GLN A 312 -10.33 16.71 -11.62
C GLN A 312 -9.93 17.76 -12.67
N ILE A 313 -9.87 19.06 -12.31
CA ILE A 313 -9.35 20.12 -13.20
C ILE A 313 -7.90 19.82 -13.57
N ILE A 314 -7.03 19.54 -12.58
CA ILE A 314 -5.61 19.26 -12.81
C ILE A 314 -5.45 18.05 -13.74
N LYS A 315 -6.10 16.92 -13.42
CA LYS A 315 -6.13 15.72 -14.27
C LYS A 315 -6.55 16.05 -15.71
N THR A 316 -7.67 16.77 -15.85
CA THR A 316 -8.24 17.10 -17.16
C THR A 316 -7.34 18.03 -17.98
N LEU A 317 -6.67 19.01 -17.35
CA LEU A 317 -5.71 19.89 -18.01
C LEU A 317 -4.50 19.10 -18.55
N GLY A 318 -4.07 18.07 -17.83
CA GLY A 318 -3.06 17.10 -18.27
C GLY A 318 -3.54 16.25 -19.44
N ASP A 319 -4.70 15.63 -19.32
CA ASP A 319 -5.31 14.76 -20.34
C ASP A 319 -5.46 15.48 -21.69
N ILE A 320 -5.91 16.74 -21.66
CA ILE A 320 -6.08 17.56 -22.87
C ILE A 320 -4.79 18.30 -23.29
N LYS A 321 -3.68 18.12 -22.56
CA LYS A 321 -2.35 18.72 -22.79
C LYS A 321 -2.41 20.25 -22.96
N TYR A 322 -3.12 20.95 -22.07
CA TYR A 322 -3.31 22.40 -22.16
C TYR A 322 -2.12 23.19 -21.56
N THR A 323 -1.01 23.28 -22.30
CA THR A 323 0.27 23.85 -21.84
C THR A 323 0.20 25.23 -21.13
N PRO A 324 -0.72 26.17 -21.45
CA PRO A 324 -0.79 27.44 -20.71
C PRO A 324 -1.07 27.28 -19.20
N ALA A 325 -1.63 26.15 -18.77
CA ALA A 325 -1.83 25.86 -17.36
C ALA A 325 -0.52 25.61 -16.58
N GLY A 326 0.60 25.29 -17.26
CA GLY A 326 1.88 24.98 -16.61
C GLY A 326 2.31 26.04 -15.60
N LYS A 327 2.22 27.33 -15.96
CA LYS A 327 2.58 28.46 -15.09
C LYS A 327 1.79 28.51 -13.78
N LYS A 328 0.54 28.03 -13.77
CA LYS A 328 -0.32 28.01 -12.57
C LYS A 328 -0.20 26.71 -11.78
N LEU A 329 0.18 25.61 -12.42
CA LEU A 329 0.37 24.31 -11.78
C LEU A 329 1.73 24.20 -11.08
N LEU A 330 2.77 24.83 -11.62
CA LEU A 330 4.12 24.79 -11.06
C LEU A 330 4.21 25.16 -9.56
N PRO A 331 3.61 26.27 -9.08
CA PRO A 331 3.59 26.58 -7.65
C PRO A 331 2.89 25.53 -6.76
N LEU A 332 1.99 24.71 -7.33
CA LEU A 332 1.28 23.68 -6.58
C LEU A 332 2.18 22.48 -6.20
N LEU A 333 3.38 22.38 -6.80
CA LEU A 333 4.39 21.40 -6.40
C LEU A 333 4.93 21.65 -4.98
N GLU A 334 4.78 22.86 -4.43
CA GLU A 334 5.21 23.20 -3.06
C GLU A 334 4.22 22.72 -1.97
N THR A 335 3.33 21.79 -2.31
CA THR A 335 2.38 21.19 -1.37
C THR A 335 3.09 20.38 -0.27
N LYS A 336 2.38 20.13 0.82
CA LYS A 336 2.79 19.17 1.86
C LYS A 336 2.15 17.78 1.70
N ASN A 337 1.28 17.60 0.70
CA ASN A 337 0.56 16.36 0.44
C ASN A 337 1.23 15.58 -0.71
N GLU A 338 1.72 14.38 -0.43
CA GLU A 338 2.44 13.50 -1.38
C GLU A 338 1.61 13.13 -2.62
N TYR A 339 0.34 12.78 -2.44
CA TYR A 339 -0.56 12.41 -3.54
C TYR A 339 -0.83 13.61 -4.44
N PHE A 340 -1.03 14.78 -3.84
CA PHE A 340 -1.24 16.01 -4.59
C PHE A 340 0.02 16.42 -5.35
N PHE A 341 1.21 16.27 -4.75
CA PHE A 341 2.49 16.49 -5.44
C PHE A 341 2.62 15.59 -6.66
N ARG A 342 2.43 14.27 -6.50
CA ARG A 342 2.48 13.30 -7.60
C ARG A 342 1.51 13.65 -8.71
N LEU A 343 0.26 13.97 -8.37
CA LEU A 343 -0.75 14.40 -9.33
C LEU A 343 -0.28 15.60 -10.15
N VAL A 344 0.14 16.69 -9.48
CA VAL A 344 0.56 17.93 -10.16
C VAL A 344 1.77 17.67 -11.05
N TYR A 345 2.77 16.93 -10.53
CA TYR A 345 3.97 16.60 -11.29
C TYR A 345 3.66 15.76 -12.54
N GLU A 346 2.88 14.68 -12.40
CA GLU A 346 2.52 13.82 -13.52
C GLU A 346 1.70 14.58 -14.57
N THR A 347 0.81 15.47 -14.15
CA THR A 347 0.10 16.38 -15.05
C THR A 347 1.05 17.32 -15.80
N LEU A 348 1.98 17.98 -15.11
CA LEU A 348 2.99 18.84 -15.75
C LEU A 348 3.83 18.06 -16.76
N ARG A 349 4.24 16.84 -16.41
CA ARG A 349 4.99 15.93 -17.28
C ARG A 349 4.20 15.54 -18.53
N GLN A 350 2.93 15.16 -18.39
CA GLN A 350 2.03 14.86 -19.52
C GLN A 350 1.87 16.04 -20.50
N MET A 351 1.93 17.26 -19.97
CA MET A 351 1.86 18.50 -20.75
C MET A 351 3.21 18.91 -21.37
N GLY A 352 4.31 18.24 -21.02
CA GLY A 352 5.66 18.60 -21.48
C GLY A 352 6.25 19.85 -20.80
N VAL A 353 5.72 20.25 -19.63
CA VAL A 353 6.22 21.40 -18.86
C VAL A 353 7.39 20.93 -17.98
N LYS A 354 8.57 21.54 -18.16
CA LYS A 354 9.83 21.10 -17.52
C LYS A 354 10.38 22.07 -16.45
N ASP A 355 9.73 23.20 -16.22
CA ASP A 355 10.23 24.27 -15.33
C ASP A 355 10.03 23.97 -13.82
N TYR A 356 9.99 22.69 -13.43
CA TYR A 356 9.72 22.26 -12.04
C TYR A 356 10.94 22.30 -11.11
N VAL A 357 12.17 22.42 -11.64
CA VAL A 357 13.43 22.41 -10.88
C VAL A 357 13.44 23.41 -9.71
N PRO A 358 13.05 24.70 -9.88
CA PRO A 358 13.04 25.65 -8.75
C PRO A 358 12.13 25.22 -7.61
N TYR A 359 10.99 24.61 -7.92
CA TYR A 359 9.98 24.17 -6.95
C TYR A 359 10.46 22.92 -6.20
N PHE A 360 11.06 21.96 -6.91
CA PHE A 360 11.68 20.78 -6.30
C PHE A 360 12.76 21.19 -5.31
N ASN A 361 13.66 22.09 -5.73
CA ASN A 361 14.74 22.58 -4.89
C ASN A 361 14.21 23.29 -3.63
N LYS A 362 13.11 24.04 -3.74
CA LYS A 362 12.46 24.69 -2.60
C LYS A 362 11.85 23.68 -1.63
N VAL A 363 11.15 22.65 -2.14
CA VAL A 363 10.57 21.58 -1.31
C VAL A 363 11.67 20.83 -0.56
N LEU A 364 12.74 20.39 -1.25
CA LEU A 364 13.86 19.69 -0.63
C LEU A 364 14.52 20.52 0.49
N ARG A 365 14.73 21.82 0.24
CA ARG A 365 15.33 22.72 1.24
C ARG A 365 14.41 23.05 2.42
N SER A 366 13.10 22.92 2.25
CA SER A 366 12.13 23.09 3.34
C SER A 366 12.22 21.99 4.40
N GLY A 367 12.80 20.84 4.05
CA GLY A 367 12.91 19.69 4.96
C GLY A 367 11.60 18.96 5.21
N ASN A 368 10.51 19.27 4.49
CA ASN A 368 9.26 18.50 4.61
C ASN A 368 9.48 17.07 4.12
N ARG A 369 9.62 16.16 5.07
CA ARG A 369 10.05 14.79 4.85
C ARG A 369 9.19 14.02 3.84
N ASN A 370 7.87 14.06 3.98
CA ASN A 370 6.96 13.22 3.18
C ASN A 370 7.06 13.58 1.69
N VAL A 371 6.95 14.87 1.37
CA VAL A 371 7.04 15.33 -0.03
C VAL A 371 8.47 15.35 -0.53
N SER A 372 9.47 15.59 0.31
CA SER A 372 10.89 15.55 -0.11
C SER A 372 11.31 14.17 -0.56
N LYS A 373 10.85 13.09 0.10
CA LYS A 373 11.08 11.72 -0.36
C LYS A 373 10.54 11.53 -1.79
N GLU A 374 9.30 11.95 -2.03
CA GLU A 374 8.67 11.89 -3.35
C GLU A 374 9.43 12.69 -4.41
N VAL A 375 9.91 13.88 -4.06
CA VAL A 375 10.75 14.69 -4.95
C VAL A 375 12.04 13.94 -5.29
N VAL A 376 12.72 13.30 -4.33
CA VAL A 376 13.94 12.52 -4.59
C VAL A 376 13.64 11.35 -5.53
N GLU A 377 12.56 10.61 -5.31
CA GLU A 377 12.16 9.49 -6.19
C GLU A 377 11.93 9.96 -7.63
N VAL A 378 11.23 11.08 -7.81
CA VAL A 378 10.99 11.69 -9.12
C VAL A 378 12.30 12.19 -9.76
N VAL A 379 13.14 12.90 -9.00
CA VAL A 379 14.45 13.39 -9.45
C VAL A 379 15.31 12.24 -9.95
N SER A 380 15.35 11.14 -9.21
CA SER A 380 16.08 9.92 -9.56
C SER A 380 15.50 9.27 -10.81
N ARG A 381 14.20 8.98 -10.81
CA ARG A 381 13.50 8.29 -11.91
C ARG A 381 13.63 9.03 -13.24
N ASP A 382 13.44 10.34 -13.22
CA ASP A 382 13.42 11.20 -14.42
C ASP A 382 14.79 11.88 -14.67
N SER A 383 15.82 11.52 -13.89
CA SER A 383 17.23 11.94 -14.05
C SER A 383 17.44 13.47 -14.07
N ILE A 384 16.82 14.18 -13.13
CA ILE A 384 16.83 15.65 -13.04
C ILE A 384 18.10 16.13 -12.30
N VAL A 385 19.21 16.24 -13.04
CA VAL A 385 20.55 16.51 -12.48
C VAL A 385 20.66 17.87 -11.78
N GLU A 386 19.85 18.84 -12.17
CA GLU A 386 19.83 20.20 -11.61
C GLU A 386 19.33 20.24 -10.16
N CYS A 387 18.65 19.18 -9.71
CA CYS A 387 18.19 19.04 -8.32
C CYS A 387 19.21 18.38 -7.39
N ILE A 388 20.31 17.81 -7.92
CA ILE A 388 21.30 17.06 -7.13
C ILE A 388 21.83 17.87 -5.92
N PRO A 389 22.22 19.16 -6.04
CA PRO A 389 22.70 19.93 -4.90
C PRO A 389 21.67 20.05 -3.77
N ALA A 390 20.38 20.22 -4.09
CA ALA A 390 19.32 20.31 -3.10
C ALA A 390 19.00 18.95 -2.46
N VAL A 391 19.11 17.85 -3.22
CA VAL A 391 19.00 16.49 -2.68
C VAL A 391 20.12 16.21 -1.67
N MET A 392 21.36 16.56 -2.00
CA MET A 392 22.51 16.44 -1.10
C MET A 392 22.32 17.27 0.18
N GLU A 393 21.84 18.50 0.05
CA GLU A 393 21.53 19.37 1.19
C GLU A 393 20.44 18.77 2.09
N PHE A 394 19.39 18.20 1.49
CA PHE A 394 18.32 17.53 2.22
C PHE A 394 18.82 16.30 2.99
N ILE A 395 19.64 15.45 2.36
CA ILE A 395 20.25 14.27 3.00
C ILE A 395 21.08 14.69 4.22
N LYS A 396 21.93 15.72 4.09
CA LYS A 396 22.78 16.22 5.17
C LYS A 396 22.01 16.78 6.36
N LYS A 397 20.90 17.47 6.10
CA LYS A 397 20.06 18.07 7.15
C LYS A 397 19.17 17.05 7.86
N HIS A 398 18.95 15.88 7.26
CA HIS A 398 18.02 14.90 7.81
C HIS A 398 18.60 14.21 9.05
N LYS A 399 17.76 14.07 10.09
CA LYS A 399 18.16 13.35 11.31
C LYS A 399 18.03 11.85 11.09
N ARG A 400 19.16 11.19 10.91
CA ARG A 400 19.28 9.75 10.56
C ARG A 400 18.77 8.78 11.65
N TYR A 401 18.39 9.30 12.81
CA TYR A 401 17.89 8.54 13.96
C TYR A 401 16.38 8.69 14.18
N GLU A 402 15.69 9.55 13.41
CA GLU A 402 14.24 9.69 13.51
C GLU A 402 13.55 8.51 12.79
N HIS A 403 12.53 7.91 13.41
CA HIS A 403 11.70 6.86 12.81
C HIS A 403 10.41 7.48 12.18
N PRO A 404 9.88 6.97 11.04
CA PRO A 404 10.49 5.95 10.19
C PRO A 404 11.85 6.41 9.64
N THR A 405 12.68 5.58 9.06
CA THR A 405 13.88 6.05 8.35
C THR A 405 13.52 6.46 6.91
N ILE A 406 14.45 7.13 6.20
CA ILE A 406 14.31 7.47 4.76
C ILE A 406 15.58 7.15 3.96
N GLU A 407 16.39 6.20 4.42
CA GLU A 407 17.63 5.75 3.77
C GLU A 407 17.45 5.48 2.27
N GLY A 408 16.26 5.03 1.83
CA GLY A 408 15.95 4.85 0.41
C GLY A 408 16.22 6.08 -0.49
N ILE A 409 16.32 7.30 0.07
CA ILE A 409 16.69 8.52 -0.69
C ILE A 409 18.15 8.53 -1.18
N ILE A 410 19.03 7.67 -0.67
CA ILE A 410 20.39 7.49 -1.19
C ILE A 410 20.53 6.27 -2.10
N SER A 411 19.48 5.44 -2.22
CA SER A 411 19.52 4.18 -2.98
C SER A 411 19.89 4.33 -4.45
N THR A 412 20.40 3.24 -5.03
CA THR A 412 20.70 3.18 -6.48
C THR A 412 19.46 3.02 -7.35
N TYR A 413 18.33 2.63 -6.77
CA TYR A 413 17.07 2.41 -7.47
C TYR A 413 16.23 3.70 -7.56
N ASN A 414 16.02 4.36 -6.42
CA ASN A 414 15.07 5.45 -6.26
C ASN A 414 15.68 6.71 -5.61
N GLY A 415 16.99 6.72 -5.35
CA GLY A 415 17.66 7.77 -4.61
C GLY A 415 18.79 8.46 -5.39
N LEU A 416 19.62 9.19 -4.64
CA LEU A 416 20.81 9.88 -5.12
C LEU A 416 21.83 8.93 -5.73
N GLY A 417 21.91 7.68 -5.24
CA GLY A 417 22.82 6.66 -5.75
C GLY A 417 22.63 6.30 -7.22
N ARG A 418 21.51 6.66 -7.85
CA ARG A 418 21.27 6.44 -9.28
C ARG A 418 22.20 7.26 -10.18
N PHE A 419 22.69 8.41 -9.69
CA PHE A 419 23.55 9.30 -10.45
C PHE A 419 25.03 8.89 -10.32
N ASN A 420 25.72 8.74 -11.45
CA ASN A 420 27.09 8.20 -11.50
C ASN A 420 28.19 9.28 -11.60
N SER A 421 27.93 10.52 -11.17
CA SER A 421 28.93 11.59 -11.24
C SER A 421 29.92 11.53 -10.07
N ASP A 422 31.14 12.03 -10.29
CA ASP A 422 32.18 12.08 -9.25
C ASP A 422 31.75 12.95 -8.06
N THR A 423 31.00 14.03 -8.31
CA THR A 423 30.39 14.85 -7.25
C THR A 423 29.48 14.02 -6.34
N VAL A 424 28.62 13.17 -6.93
CA VAL A 424 27.70 12.29 -6.18
C VAL A 424 28.47 11.21 -5.43
N LYS A 425 29.44 10.55 -6.06
CA LYS A 425 30.26 9.54 -5.40
C LYS A 425 31.05 10.12 -4.22
N ASN A 426 31.65 11.29 -4.40
CA ASN A 426 32.39 11.99 -3.36
C ASN A 426 31.48 12.40 -2.20
N PHE A 427 30.28 12.90 -2.50
CA PHE A 427 29.27 13.21 -1.48
C PHE A 427 28.89 11.96 -0.69
N LEU A 428 28.45 10.89 -1.35
CA LEU A 428 28.02 9.65 -0.69
C LEU A 428 29.14 9.05 0.16
N ARG A 429 30.38 9.12 -0.32
CA ARG A 429 31.56 8.70 0.45
C ARG A 429 31.71 9.48 1.76
N GLN A 430 31.69 10.81 1.69
CA GLN A 430 31.89 11.65 2.87
C GLN A 430 30.71 11.53 3.84
N ASP A 431 29.49 11.56 3.30
CA ASP A 431 28.27 11.42 4.09
C ASP A 431 28.24 10.07 4.82
N PHE A 432 28.65 8.98 4.16
CA PHE A 432 28.76 7.67 4.80
C PHE A 432 29.80 7.67 5.95
N ILE A 433 30.95 8.31 5.77
CA ILE A 433 31.94 8.46 6.85
C ILE A 433 31.33 9.23 8.03
N GLU A 434 30.58 10.31 7.79
CA GLU A 434 29.87 11.06 8.82
C GLU A 434 28.82 10.19 9.53
N VAL A 435 28.06 9.34 8.81
CA VAL A 435 27.13 8.36 9.41
C VAL A 435 27.88 7.47 10.40
N LEU A 436 29.04 6.93 10.00
CA LEU A 436 29.82 6.02 10.83
C LEU A 436 30.48 6.70 12.04
N GLN A 437 30.75 8.02 11.96
CA GLN A 437 31.33 8.80 13.05
C GLN A 437 30.33 9.24 14.10
N THR A 438 29.05 9.31 13.74
CA THR A 438 28.03 9.86 14.63
C THR A 438 27.83 8.89 15.81
N SER A 439 28.26 9.32 16.99
CA SER A 439 28.29 8.50 18.21
C SER A 439 26.90 8.30 18.81
N GLU A 440 26.69 7.16 19.48
CA GLU A 440 25.48 6.80 20.23
C GLU A 440 25.15 7.87 21.30
N GLY A 441 24.36 8.88 20.94
CA GLY A 441 23.63 9.73 21.88
C GLY A 441 22.25 9.11 22.13
N ASP A 442 22.05 8.53 23.32
CA ASP A 442 20.78 8.09 23.91
C ASP A 442 19.90 7.10 23.11
N TYR A 443 20.21 5.82 23.34
CA TYR A 443 19.34 4.63 23.50
C TYR A 443 18.29 4.19 22.46
N TYR A 444 17.96 4.96 21.41
CA TYR A 444 16.94 4.55 20.42
C TYR A 444 17.38 4.62 18.94
N GLY A 445 18.66 4.89 18.67
CA GLY A 445 19.15 5.21 17.32
C GLY A 445 19.88 4.11 16.53
N ILE A 446 20.26 2.98 17.14
CA ILE A 446 21.14 1.99 16.48
C ILE A 446 20.46 1.33 15.28
N ASP A 447 19.18 0.99 15.40
CA ASP A 447 18.44 0.33 14.33
C ASP A 447 18.30 1.27 13.12
N ASN A 448 17.91 2.52 13.37
CA ASN A 448 17.77 3.53 12.33
C ASN A 448 19.11 3.85 11.64
N GLN A 449 20.22 3.98 12.38
CA GLN A 449 21.56 4.13 11.80
C GLN A 449 21.96 2.89 10.99
N GLY A 450 21.54 1.70 11.44
CA GLY A 450 21.72 0.45 10.72
C GLY A 450 21.16 0.50 9.32
N ASP A 451 19.91 0.94 9.16
CA ASP A 451 19.24 1.04 7.86
C ASP A 451 20.03 1.97 6.91
N TRP A 452 20.51 3.11 7.41
CA TRP A 452 21.40 3.99 6.65
C TRP A 452 22.72 3.33 6.25
N VAL A 453 23.38 2.63 7.18
CA VAL A 453 24.65 1.93 6.89
C VAL A 453 24.43 0.79 5.88
N GLU A 454 23.31 0.07 5.97
CA GLU A 454 22.94 -0.95 4.98
C GLU A 454 22.84 -0.35 3.58
N GLU A 455 22.05 0.72 3.44
CA GLU A 455 21.83 1.36 2.15
C GLU A 455 23.12 1.97 1.60
N TYR A 456 23.95 2.58 2.46
CA TYR A 456 25.28 3.07 2.07
C TYR A 456 26.21 1.97 1.59
N LEU A 457 26.22 0.80 2.25
CA LEU A 457 27.04 -0.33 1.83
C LEU A 457 26.61 -0.86 0.48
N ASP A 458 25.30 -0.94 0.21
CA ASP A 458 24.77 -1.35 -1.08
C ASP A 458 25.18 -0.35 -2.17
N VAL A 459 24.92 0.94 -1.96
CA VAL A 459 25.26 2.00 -2.92
C VAL A 459 26.77 2.06 -3.18
N CYS A 460 27.60 2.00 -2.13
CA CYS A 460 29.04 2.05 -2.29
C CYS A 460 29.61 0.79 -2.96
N THR A 461 29.00 -0.38 -2.72
CA THR A 461 29.40 -1.61 -3.42
C THR A 461 29.03 -1.53 -4.90
N GLU A 462 27.78 -1.18 -5.21
CA GLU A 462 27.30 -1.12 -6.60
C GLU A 462 28.05 -0.04 -7.42
N LYS A 463 28.28 1.13 -6.83
CA LYS A 463 28.98 2.24 -7.51
C LYS A 463 30.49 2.22 -7.38
N SER A 464 31.03 1.16 -6.77
CA SER A 464 32.47 1.02 -6.51
C SER A 464 33.07 2.27 -5.83
N ILE A 465 32.45 2.73 -4.74
CA ILE A 465 32.90 3.86 -3.93
C ILE A 465 33.78 3.36 -2.78
N PHE A 466 35.07 3.68 -2.83
CA PHE A 466 36.01 3.38 -1.74
C PHE A 466 35.97 4.48 -0.66
N ILE A 467 35.65 4.12 0.58
CA ILE A 467 35.57 5.04 1.74
C ILE A 467 36.93 5.35 2.38
N GLY A 468 38.02 4.83 1.83
CA GLY A 468 39.36 5.00 2.39
C GLY A 468 39.61 4.14 3.63
N ASP A 469 40.87 4.07 4.05
CA ASP A 469 41.27 3.24 5.20
C ASP A 469 40.67 3.73 6.52
N LYS A 470 40.57 5.04 6.70
CA LYS A 470 39.90 5.64 7.86
C LYS A 470 38.42 5.26 7.91
N GLY A 471 37.72 5.32 6.77
CA GLY A 471 36.32 4.91 6.66
C GLY A 471 36.15 3.41 6.96
N LYS A 472 37.05 2.56 6.47
CA LYS A 472 37.06 1.13 6.83
C LYS A 472 37.20 0.91 8.34
N ILE A 473 38.12 1.62 9.00
CA ILE A 473 38.28 1.51 10.47
C ILE A 473 36.97 1.86 11.18
N LEU A 474 36.30 2.93 10.77
CA LEU A 474 35.00 3.32 11.32
C LEU A 474 33.92 2.26 11.06
N LEU A 475 33.89 1.68 9.85
CA LEU A 475 32.97 0.60 9.50
C LEU A 475 33.18 -0.65 10.37
N TYR A 476 34.44 -1.02 10.63
CA TYR A 476 34.75 -2.10 11.57
C TYR A 476 34.37 -1.75 13.01
N ASN A 477 34.51 -0.49 13.43
CA ASN A 477 34.02 -0.06 14.74
C ASN A 477 32.50 -0.12 14.84
N PHE A 478 31.77 0.23 13.78
CA PHE A 478 30.32 0.06 13.71
C PHE A 478 29.92 -1.43 13.84
N LEU A 479 30.66 -2.35 13.20
CA LEU A 479 30.46 -3.79 13.40
C LEU A 479 30.74 -4.23 14.84
N TYR A 480 31.61 -3.55 15.57
CA TYR A 480 31.87 -3.88 16.97
C TYR A 480 30.62 -3.66 17.81
N ASP A 481 29.87 -2.59 17.56
CA ASP A 481 28.66 -2.30 18.33
C ASP A 481 27.53 -3.30 18.10
N ARG A 482 27.48 -3.93 16.92
CA ARG A 482 26.50 -4.97 16.58
C ARG A 482 26.94 -6.40 16.86
N TYR A 483 28.18 -6.74 16.51
CA TYR A 483 28.68 -8.12 16.47
C TYR A 483 29.88 -8.37 17.42
N GLY A 484 30.40 -7.34 18.07
CA GLY A 484 31.60 -7.43 18.90
C GLY A 484 32.88 -7.74 18.11
N LEU A 485 32.92 -7.34 16.83
CA LEU A 485 34.06 -7.50 15.93
C LEU A 485 34.54 -6.12 15.45
N ASN A 486 35.73 -5.68 15.89
CA ASN A 486 36.33 -4.41 15.47
C ASN A 486 37.52 -4.62 14.51
N GLN A 487 38.23 -3.53 14.19
CA GLN A 487 39.40 -3.54 13.32
C GLN A 487 40.54 -4.44 13.84
N ASP A 488 40.68 -4.60 15.16
CA ASP A 488 41.75 -5.42 15.76
C ASP A 488 41.63 -6.89 15.37
N TYR A 489 40.43 -7.39 15.09
CA TYR A 489 40.22 -8.75 14.62
C TYR A 489 40.89 -9.03 13.28
N LYS A 490 41.15 -8.00 12.47
CA LYS A 490 41.93 -8.14 11.23
C LYS A 490 43.41 -8.40 11.49
N VAL A 491 43.92 -7.99 12.64
CA VAL A 491 45.37 -7.98 12.97
C VAL A 491 45.71 -9.07 13.97
N TYR A 492 44.79 -9.41 14.88
CA TYR A 492 45.03 -10.34 15.98
C TYR A 492 44.05 -11.51 15.93
N PRO A 493 44.35 -12.58 15.17
CA PRO A 493 43.50 -13.78 15.05
C PRO A 493 43.17 -14.48 16.38
N SER A 494 43.97 -14.24 17.42
CA SER A 494 43.73 -14.73 18.79
C SER A 494 42.43 -14.18 19.40
N LEU A 495 41.98 -13.00 18.95
CA LEU A 495 40.72 -12.38 19.41
C LEU A 495 39.51 -13.25 19.09
N PHE A 496 39.43 -13.83 17.89
CA PHE A 496 38.33 -14.73 17.51
C PHE A 496 38.25 -15.94 18.45
N LYS A 497 39.40 -16.57 18.73
CA LYS A 497 39.48 -17.71 19.65
C LYS A 497 39.04 -17.33 21.05
N PHE A 498 39.48 -16.15 21.54
CA PHE A 498 39.12 -15.66 22.86
C PHE A 498 37.63 -15.31 22.96
N LYS A 499 37.08 -14.54 22.01
CA LYS A 499 35.65 -14.21 21.92
C LYS A 499 34.80 -15.47 21.91
N LYS A 500 35.13 -16.44 21.05
CA LYS A 500 34.40 -17.71 20.97
C LYS A 500 34.39 -18.47 22.29
N ARG A 501 35.56 -18.57 22.96
CA ARG A 501 35.66 -19.20 24.29
C ARG A 501 34.79 -18.49 25.34
N LYS A 502 34.76 -17.15 25.33
CA LYS A 502 33.90 -16.37 26.24
C LYS A 502 32.41 -16.59 25.95
N GLU A 503 32.00 -16.56 24.68
CA GLU A 503 30.62 -16.82 24.27
C GLU A 503 30.17 -18.22 24.66
N ASP A 504 31.01 -19.24 24.45
CA ASP A 504 30.69 -20.61 24.83
C ASP A 504 30.65 -20.81 26.36
N SER A 505 31.53 -20.12 27.10
CA SER A 505 31.50 -20.10 28.58
C SER A 505 30.22 -19.44 29.11
N LEU A 506 29.83 -18.29 28.58
CA LEU A 506 28.59 -17.60 28.95
C LEU A 506 27.36 -18.46 28.61
N ARG A 507 27.40 -19.17 27.47
CA ARG A 507 26.31 -20.07 27.07
C ARG A 507 26.19 -21.24 28.04
N LYS A 508 27.31 -21.84 28.43
CA LYS A 508 27.35 -22.92 29.43
C LYS A 508 26.79 -22.46 30.77
N LEU A 509 27.19 -21.27 31.23
CA LEU A 509 26.65 -20.67 32.46
C LEU A 509 25.13 -20.47 32.38
N ALA A 510 24.63 -19.90 31.28
CA ALA A 510 23.20 -19.70 31.08
C ALA A 510 22.40 -21.03 31.09
N TYR A 511 22.92 -22.09 30.47
CA TYR A 511 22.31 -23.42 30.55
C TYR A 511 22.29 -24.02 31.96
N GLN A 512 23.32 -23.74 32.77
CA GLN A 512 23.36 -24.19 34.16
C GLN A 512 22.33 -23.44 35.03
N ILE A 513 22.24 -22.12 34.86
CA ILE A 513 21.29 -21.26 35.60
C ILE A 513 19.84 -21.63 35.27
N LEU A 514 19.56 -21.92 34.00
CA LEU A 514 18.23 -22.24 33.49
C LEU A 514 17.98 -23.76 33.41
N LYS A 515 18.74 -24.57 34.15
CA LYS A 515 18.56 -26.02 34.15
C LYS A 515 17.16 -26.39 34.67
N GLY A 516 16.43 -27.19 33.91
CA GLY A 516 15.05 -27.58 34.22
C GLY A 516 13.98 -26.67 33.62
N GLU A 517 14.38 -25.57 33.00
CA GLU A 517 13.47 -24.61 32.37
C GLU A 517 13.23 -24.95 30.90
N ASP A 518 12.07 -24.54 30.38
CA ASP A 518 11.68 -24.78 29.00
C ASP A 518 12.33 -23.78 28.03
N ILE A 519 13.64 -23.92 27.84
CA ILE A 519 14.44 -23.02 27.00
C ILE A 519 14.23 -23.37 25.53
N LEU A 520 13.92 -22.37 24.71
CA LEU A 520 13.88 -22.47 23.27
C LEU A 520 15.28 -22.29 22.65
N ARG A 521 15.99 -21.24 23.07
CA ARG A 521 17.37 -20.95 22.63
C ARG A 521 18.10 -20.05 23.63
N ILE A 522 19.42 -20.18 23.67
CA ILE A 522 20.33 -19.23 24.32
C ILE A 522 21.31 -18.70 23.28
N ASN A 523 21.38 -17.39 23.14
CA ASN A 523 22.38 -16.71 22.34
C ASN A 523 23.31 -15.92 23.27
N THR A 524 24.59 -15.85 22.90
CA THR A 524 25.59 -15.11 23.65
C THR A 524 26.44 -14.30 22.70
N LEU A 525 26.79 -13.08 23.11
CA LEU A 525 27.62 -12.17 22.35
C LEU A 525 28.67 -11.57 23.28
N ALA A 526 29.96 -11.74 22.95
CA ALA A 526 31.05 -11.14 23.73
C ALA A 526 31.71 -10.00 22.95
N PHE A 527 31.87 -8.85 23.60
CA PHE A 527 32.57 -7.69 23.06
C PHE A 527 33.98 -7.69 23.65
N VAL A 528 34.98 -8.01 22.82
CA VAL A 528 36.37 -8.19 23.25
C VAL A 528 37.23 -7.12 22.59
N LYS A 529 38.05 -6.44 23.39
CA LYS A 529 39.05 -5.46 22.96
C LYS A 529 40.44 -5.91 23.39
N LEU A 530 41.46 -5.25 22.87
CA LEU A 530 42.81 -5.33 23.41
C LEU A 530 42.98 -4.31 24.54
N ASN A 531 43.65 -4.71 25.63
CA ASN A 531 44.14 -3.76 26.62
C ASN A 531 45.42 -3.06 26.15
N SER A 532 45.98 -2.18 26.97
CA SER A 532 47.24 -1.46 26.70
C SER A 532 48.41 -2.40 26.38
N SER A 533 48.44 -3.60 26.96
CA SER A 533 49.44 -4.64 26.71
C SER A 533 49.12 -5.54 25.50
N LYS A 534 48.16 -5.17 24.65
CA LYS A 534 47.70 -5.96 23.49
C LYS A 534 47.22 -7.37 23.86
N GLN A 535 46.66 -7.53 25.05
CA GLN A 535 46.02 -8.78 25.47
C GLN A 535 44.49 -8.69 25.33
N PRO A 536 43.81 -9.77 24.91
CA PRO A 536 42.36 -9.80 24.81
C PRO A 536 41.71 -9.67 26.19
N VAL A 537 40.79 -8.71 26.32
CA VAL A 537 39.96 -8.52 27.51
C VAL A 537 38.48 -8.50 27.13
N LEU A 538 37.65 -9.09 27.98
CA LEU A 538 36.19 -9.01 27.83
C LEU A 538 35.74 -7.61 28.28
N HIS A 539 35.33 -6.78 27.33
CA HIS A 539 34.91 -5.41 27.58
C HIS A 539 33.42 -5.32 27.92
N ASN A 540 32.58 -6.08 27.19
CA ASN A 540 31.13 -6.16 27.43
C ASN A 540 30.63 -7.54 26.96
N TYR A 541 29.42 -7.93 27.33
CA TYR A 541 28.75 -9.11 26.81
C TYR A 541 27.23 -9.00 26.91
N THR A 542 26.53 -9.83 26.15
CA THR A 542 25.08 -10.02 26.26
C THR A 542 24.77 -11.51 26.31
N ILE A 543 23.86 -11.90 27.19
CA ILE A 543 23.21 -13.21 27.22
C ILE A 543 21.73 -13.00 26.89
N GLN A 544 21.28 -13.61 25.79
CA GLN A 544 19.88 -13.68 25.45
C GLN A 544 19.36 -15.08 25.72
N TYR A 545 18.31 -15.20 26.52
CA TYR A 545 17.58 -16.45 26.69
C TYR A 545 16.15 -16.29 26.17
N VAL A 546 15.67 -17.32 25.48
CA VAL A 546 14.31 -17.36 24.96
C VAL A 546 13.61 -18.57 25.56
N LEU A 547 12.54 -18.33 26.29
CA LEU A 547 11.69 -19.38 26.86
C LEU A 547 10.64 -19.82 25.84
N LYS A 548 10.25 -21.10 25.89
CA LYS A 548 9.14 -21.61 25.08
C LYS A 548 7.83 -21.05 25.61
N PRO A 549 6.87 -20.70 24.74
CA PRO A 549 5.53 -20.33 25.17
C PRO A 549 4.84 -21.51 25.86
N ASN A 550 4.49 -21.33 27.13
CA ASN A 550 3.45 -22.08 27.82
C ASN A 550 2.07 -21.46 27.49
N LYS A 551 1.05 -22.31 27.28
CA LYS A 551 -0.32 -21.89 26.94
C LYS A 551 -1.03 -21.20 28.11
N ASP A 552 -0.58 -21.44 29.34
CA ASP A 552 -1.29 -21.01 30.55
C ASP A 552 -0.89 -19.62 31.04
N ASN A 553 0.22 -19.06 30.54
CA ASN A 553 0.70 -17.75 30.98
C ASN A 553 -0.08 -16.63 30.27
N LYS A 554 -0.76 -15.78 31.05
CA LYS A 554 -1.38 -14.55 30.56
C LYS A 554 -0.30 -13.55 30.15
N PHE A 555 -0.54 -12.83 29.06
CA PHE A 555 0.42 -11.88 28.49
C PHE A 555 0.78 -10.74 29.46
N ASP A 556 -0.17 -10.35 30.31
CA ASP A 556 -0.05 -9.23 31.24
C ASP A 556 0.96 -9.48 32.39
N GLU A 557 1.30 -10.75 32.65
CA GLU A 557 2.24 -11.16 33.72
C GLU A 557 3.65 -11.46 33.18
N LEU A 558 3.89 -11.23 31.89
CA LEU A 558 5.14 -11.66 31.24
C LEU A 558 6.38 -10.96 31.78
N GLY A 559 6.27 -9.67 32.13
CA GLY A 559 7.38 -8.89 32.68
C GLY A 559 7.87 -9.45 34.02
N ASP A 560 6.96 -9.72 34.94
CA ASP A 560 7.26 -10.29 36.26
C ASP A 560 7.79 -11.73 36.13
N TYR A 561 7.20 -12.51 35.23
CA TYR A 561 7.66 -13.86 34.94
C TYR A 561 9.12 -13.88 34.46
N LEU A 562 9.48 -13.05 33.46
CA LEU A 562 10.86 -12.93 32.98
C LEU A 562 11.81 -12.38 34.06
N GLU A 563 11.31 -11.49 34.93
CA GLU A 563 12.11 -10.96 36.03
C GLU A 563 12.56 -12.07 36.99
N THR A 564 11.74 -13.10 37.24
CA THR A 564 12.16 -14.23 38.09
C THR A 564 13.40 -14.95 37.55
N PHE A 565 13.54 -15.07 36.22
CA PHE A 565 14.71 -15.66 35.58
C PHE A 565 15.91 -14.70 35.61
N ASN A 566 15.68 -13.40 35.40
CA ASN A 566 16.73 -12.39 35.56
C ASN A 566 17.35 -12.44 36.96
N GLN A 567 16.55 -12.62 38.01
CA GLN A 567 17.03 -12.77 39.37
C GLN A 567 17.91 -14.02 39.56
N LYS A 568 17.64 -15.14 38.86
CA LYS A 568 18.53 -16.31 38.85
C LYS A 568 19.90 -15.96 38.26
N PHE A 569 19.94 -15.18 37.18
CA PHE A 569 21.19 -14.70 36.58
C PHE A 569 21.97 -13.74 37.49
N ILE A 570 21.28 -12.80 38.14
CA ILE A 570 21.88 -11.85 39.08
C ILE A 570 22.52 -12.58 40.27
N LYS A 571 21.84 -13.58 40.85
CA LYS A 571 22.38 -14.44 41.92
C LYS A 571 23.65 -15.19 41.51
N ASN A 572 23.87 -15.40 40.22
CA ASN A 572 25.06 -16.03 39.64
C ASN A 572 26.07 -15.02 39.07
N GLY A 573 25.98 -13.74 39.47
CA GLY A 573 26.95 -12.70 39.12
C GLY A 573 26.80 -12.08 37.74
N VAL A 574 25.68 -12.31 37.04
CA VAL A 574 25.39 -11.66 35.75
C VAL A 574 24.57 -10.40 35.98
N LEU A 575 25.11 -9.24 35.58
CA LEU A 575 24.40 -7.96 35.73
C LEU A 575 23.20 -7.88 34.79
N LYS A 576 22.10 -7.29 35.27
CA LYS A 576 20.84 -7.16 34.53
C LYS A 576 21.00 -6.50 33.15
N LYS A 577 21.84 -5.47 33.05
CA LYS A 577 22.18 -4.75 31.80
C LYS A 577 22.84 -5.63 30.71
N HIS A 578 23.19 -6.87 31.00
CA HIS A 578 23.72 -7.83 30.03
C HIS A 578 22.70 -8.91 29.63
N LEU A 579 21.44 -8.80 30.08
CA LEU A 579 20.40 -9.80 29.85
C LEU A 579 19.35 -9.30 28.85
N VAL A 580 19.08 -10.12 27.83
CA VAL A 580 17.91 -9.98 26.97
C VAL A 580 16.99 -11.18 27.23
N ALA A 581 15.80 -10.91 27.74
CA ALA A 581 14.83 -11.95 28.03
C ALA A 581 13.76 -11.96 26.94
N ALA A 582 13.40 -13.14 26.45
CA ALA A 582 12.28 -13.27 25.52
C ALA A 582 11.44 -14.50 25.81
N TYR A 583 10.17 -14.42 25.42
CA TYR A 583 9.19 -15.47 25.55
C TYR A 583 8.50 -15.67 24.20
N GLY A 584 8.81 -16.79 23.54
CA GLY A 584 8.44 -16.97 22.14
C GLY A 584 9.02 -15.87 21.24
N SER A 585 8.15 -15.04 20.67
CA SER A 585 8.50 -13.91 19.80
C SER A 585 8.53 -12.55 20.50
N SER A 586 8.04 -12.47 21.74
CA SER A 586 8.03 -11.23 22.52
C SER A 586 9.35 -11.09 23.28
N SER A 587 10.06 -9.98 23.11
CA SER A 587 11.32 -9.70 23.80
C SER A 587 11.19 -8.48 24.70
N HIS A 588 11.75 -8.57 25.91
CA HIS A 588 11.96 -7.45 26.80
C HIS A 588 13.45 -7.12 26.86
N LEU A 589 13.81 -5.88 26.52
CA LEU A 589 15.18 -5.38 26.55
C LEU A 589 15.39 -4.65 27.90
N TYR A 590 16.16 -5.26 28.80
CA TYR A 590 16.51 -4.64 30.09
C TYR A 590 17.86 -3.92 29.95
N GLU A 591 17.89 -2.86 29.15
CA GLU A 591 19.11 -2.05 28.83
C GLU A 591 20.23 -2.83 28.09
N ALA A 592 20.07 -4.13 27.89
CA ALA A 592 21.04 -4.94 27.16
C ALA A 592 20.99 -4.66 25.66
N ARG A 593 22.17 -4.59 25.04
CA ARG A 593 22.31 -4.52 23.58
C ARG A 593 21.65 -5.73 22.93
N SER A 594 20.87 -5.51 21.87
CA SER A 594 20.30 -6.58 21.07
C SER A 594 21.40 -7.54 20.60
N ILE A 595 21.10 -8.85 20.62
CA ILE A 595 22.01 -9.84 20.03
C ILE A 595 21.61 -10.07 18.58
N GLU A 596 22.44 -9.56 17.68
CA GLU A 596 22.42 -9.98 16.29
C GLU A 596 23.62 -10.92 16.07
N PRO A 597 23.41 -12.21 15.76
CA PRO A 597 24.52 -13.02 15.28
C PRO A 597 24.97 -12.46 13.93
N ILE A 598 26.29 -12.43 13.68
CA ILE A 598 26.77 -12.12 12.35
C ILE A 598 26.18 -13.15 11.37
N SER A 599 25.42 -12.66 10.39
CA SER A 599 24.68 -13.52 9.48
C SER A 599 24.78 -13.00 8.05
N LEU A 600 24.48 -13.86 7.07
CA LEU A 600 24.34 -13.45 5.66
C LEU A 600 22.93 -12.94 5.38
N ARG A 601 22.42 -12.18 6.32
CA ARG A 601 21.18 -11.41 6.25
C ARG A 601 21.55 -10.06 6.86
N GLN A 602 20.98 -8.97 6.33
CA GLN A 602 21.20 -7.61 6.84
C GLN A 602 22.66 -7.12 6.64
N ILE A 603 23.10 -6.18 7.47
CA ILE A 603 24.42 -5.52 7.49
C ILE A 603 25.59 -6.49 7.28
N GLY A 604 25.58 -7.67 7.90
CA GLY A 604 26.68 -8.62 7.82
C GLY A 604 27.02 -9.07 6.39
N GLU A 605 26.02 -9.30 5.54
CA GLU A 605 26.27 -9.63 4.13
C GLU A 605 26.80 -8.43 3.35
N ARG A 606 26.18 -7.25 3.54
CA ARG A 606 26.55 -6.03 2.82
C ARG A 606 27.95 -5.57 3.16
N PHE A 607 28.33 -5.70 4.44
CA PHE A 607 29.69 -5.48 4.90
C PHE A 607 30.68 -6.41 4.20
N LEU A 608 30.39 -7.72 4.17
CA LEU A 608 31.26 -8.70 3.51
C LEU A 608 31.38 -8.42 2.00
N ASN A 609 30.30 -8.02 1.34
CA ASN A 609 30.31 -7.60 -0.06
C ASN A 609 31.28 -6.43 -0.25
N TYR A 610 31.16 -5.41 0.59
CA TYR A 610 31.96 -4.20 0.52
C TYR A 610 33.46 -4.48 0.73
N ILE A 611 33.84 -5.20 1.80
CA ILE A 611 35.26 -5.49 2.06
C ILE A 611 35.84 -6.49 1.06
N CYS A 612 35.03 -7.33 0.40
CA CYS A 612 35.49 -8.19 -0.68
C CYS A 612 35.65 -7.43 -2.01
N LEU A 613 34.96 -6.30 -2.19
CA LEU A 613 35.12 -5.43 -3.34
C LEU A 613 36.40 -4.60 -3.26
N PHE A 614 36.73 -4.11 -2.06
CA PHE A 614 37.96 -3.36 -1.77
C PHE A 614 38.84 -4.09 -0.76
N PRO A 615 39.33 -5.31 -1.04
CA PRO A 615 40.01 -6.10 -0.03
C PRO A 615 41.45 -5.62 0.23
N ASP A 616 41.86 -5.60 1.50
CA ASP A 616 43.28 -5.61 1.86
C ASP A 616 43.71 -6.99 2.42
N ARG A 617 45.02 -7.22 2.58
CA ARG A 617 45.53 -8.52 3.07
C ARG A 617 44.94 -8.92 4.42
N LYS A 618 44.66 -7.94 5.30
CA LYS A 618 44.13 -8.17 6.63
C LYS A 618 42.61 -8.44 6.59
N ASP A 619 41.87 -7.91 5.62
CA ASP A 619 40.47 -8.27 5.35
C ASP A 619 40.34 -9.75 4.95
N ILE A 620 41.25 -10.26 4.12
CA ILE A 620 41.29 -11.68 3.74
C ILE A 620 41.51 -12.57 4.97
N GLU A 621 42.44 -12.18 5.85
CA GLU A 621 42.70 -12.89 7.09
C GLU A 621 41.49 -12.84 8.04
N PHE A 622 40.83 -11.69 8.15
CA PHE A 622 39.59 -11.55 8.91
C PHE A 622 38.51 -12.53 8.42
N ILE A 623 38.24 -12.58 7.11
CA ILE A 623 37.25 -13.48 6.51
C ILE A 623 37.64 -14.96 6.71
N ASN A 624 38.92 -15.31 6.52
CA ASN A 624 39.44 -16.65 6.80
C ASN A 624 39.15 -17.06 8.25
N ASN A 625 39.36 -16.16 9.21
CA ASN A 625 39.15 -16.43 10.62
C ASN A 625 37.66 -16.56 10.98
N LEU A 626 36.77 -15.81 10.35
CA LEU A 626 35.32 -16.01 10.49
C LEU A 626 34.92 -17.46 10.14
N LEU A 627 35.47 -18.00 9.05
CA LEU A 627 35.27 -19.40 8.64
C LEU A 627 35.93 -20.39 9.61
N LYS A 628 37.21 -20.17 9.94
CA LYS A 628 38.01 -21.04 10.82
C LYS A 628 37.37 -21.22 12.20
N TYR A 629 36.85 -20.15 12.79
CA TYR A 629 36.25 -20.15 14.12
C TYR A 629 34.72 -20.38 14.11
N LYS A 630 34.15 -20.77 12.96
CA LYS A 630 32.74 -21.16 12.80
C LYS A 630 31.75 -20.08 13.26
N TYR A 631 32.02 -18.82 12.93
CA TYR A 631 31.05 -17.73 13.13
C TYR A 631 29.80 -17.90 12.27
N TYR A 632 29.93 -18.64 11.16
CA TYR A 632 28.81 -19.11 10.34
C TYR A 632 28.66 -20.62 10.49
N THR A 633 27.55 -21.06 11.06
CA THR A 633 27.30 -22.47 11.38
C THR A 633 26.65 -23.24 10.24
N ARG A 634 25.86 -22.57 9.39
CA ARG A 634 25.18 -23.20 8.26
C ARG A 634 26.15 -23.49 7.13
N LYS A 635 26.02 -24.64 6.48
CA LYS A 635 26.84 -25.04 5.32
C LYS A 635 26.73 -24.01 4.18
N TYR A 636 25.50 -23.64 3.83
CA TYR A 636 25.20 -22.62 2.81
C TYR A 636 25.95 -21.31 3.05
N ASP A 637 25.93 -20.80 4.29
CA ASP A 637 26.57 -19.52 4.61
C ASP A 637 28.09 -19.60 4.44
N ARG A 638 28.70 -20.71 4.91
CA ARG A 638 30.15 -20.94 4.76
C ARG A 638 30.57 -21.03 3.30
N GLU A 639 29.80 -21.72 2.46
CA GLU A 639 30.08 -21.81 1.02
C GLU A 639 29.98 -20.45 0.33
N LYS A 640 28.98 -19.64 0.67
CA LYS A 640 28.81 -18.29 0.12
C LYS A 640 29.99 -17.39 0.49
N ILE A 641 30.46 -17.47 1.74
CA ILE A 641 31.62 -16.69 2.21
C ILE A 641 32.93 -17.18 1.59
N GLN A 642 33.10 -18.50 1.45
CA GLN A 642 34.27 -19.08 0.77
C GLN A 642 34.40 -18.57 -0.67
N LYS A 643 33.29 -18.52 -1.42
CA LYS A 643 33.26 -17.95 -2.78
C LYS A 643 33.66 -16.46 -2.78
N LYS A 644 33.16 -15.67 -1.83
CA LYS A 644 33.51 -14.25 -1.70
C LYS A 644 34.99 -14.05 -1.37
N LEU A 645 35.51 -14.86 -0.45
CA LEU A 645 36.92 -14.88 -0.06
C LEU A 645 37.83 -15.19 -1.26
N GLU A 646 37.47 -16.18 -2.08
CA GLU A 646 38.23 -16.51 -3.29
C GLU A 646 38.23 -15.36 -4.30
N ALA A 647 37.08 -14.70 -4.50
CA ALA A 647 37.00 -13.52 -5.34
C ALA A 647 37.86 -12.37 -4.82
N ALA A 648 37.83 -12.12 -3.50
CA ALA A 648 38.64 -11.09 -2.86
C ALA A 648 40.15 -11.38 -2.96
N ARG A 649 40.57 -12.65 -2.86
CA ARG A 649 41.97 -13.06 -3.05
C ARG A 649 42.48 -12.81 -4.47
N LYS A 650 41.63 -12.95 -5.49
CA LYS A 650 42.00 -12.65 -6.87
C LYS A 650 42.29 -11.15 -7.03
N ARG A 651 41.40 -10.30 -6.51
CA ARG A 651 41.52 -8.82 -6.56
C ARG A 651 42.75 -8.22 -5.85
N ILE A 652 43.42 -8.95 -4.95
CA ILE A 652 44.67 -8.48 -4.30
C ILE A 652 45.91 -8.86 -5.13
N LYS A 653 45.78 -9.88 -5.99
CA LYS A 653 46.88 -10.33 -6.86
C LYS A 653 46.95 -9.53 -8.15
N ASP A 654 45.80 -9.07 -8.61
CA ASP A 654 45.62 -8.08 -9.68
C ASP A 654 45.88 -6.67 -9.11
#